data_AF-A0A8S8Y7B3-F1
#
_entry.id   AF-A0A8S8Y7B3-F1
#
_cell.length_a   1.000
_cell.length_b   1.000
_cell.length_c   1.000
_cell.angle_alpha   90.00
_cell.angle_beta   90.00
_cell.angle_gamma   90.00
#
_symmetry.space_group_name_H-M   'P 1'
#
loop_
_entity.id
_entity.type
_entity.pdbx_description
1 polymer ?
#
loop_
_entity_poly.entity_id
_entity_poly.type
_entity_poly.pdbx_seq_one_letter_code
_entity_poly.pdbx_strand_id
1 'polypeptide(L)'
;MAGRRSHAQAVGLVVLFVLSSWLNAVAPATTAPAVLADESVVRNAGAGEQVNLTLTTTPNSALTLDLPYGEPLAGAEMNFTPKVLPTQSGFSWESDSMWNHPDAISNGSSASNGILTGSSPGILWDFNTNNQGWTFQNSYTARVTSPACGINGSSGGSLRTYAGSTYGTSPVVNLAGGANVPFHAWVHEGRSGCGETPDSGENLQFQYKTAAGGWTVFQTFSGGGAQTSNFQFMTTLPAAALHANSQFRIHQTSGSSTCCDYWFVDDVHIATPPESNWTSPTLGHRAGSTQLLPADTYAPMYIQADVPEGAYLNWSILNSAGEVIPGMQGSNEHVVPVNLLDHALVDQFRLHLEFKGSAAGMPEVHSIAGDGAYREGFITDPAARGWTTSNATYVPGIGVLGMDANATLTSPWLLANAPLYDAKLEGTVSSGQVQVRAHPDHPWTNVTLPYMAEPDQSTVGMQVRVVSTVPADGNMSNFTAWNVEDLSLDMFGGQHPARPTLDFNLDERYEWGGEDARVGTWGWQDRFANAEERMELSLTSGAPSDARLWVPSDDLTSFGFAYGAQSGTVLEIALFVQNTLVANRSTNATTAGLFHLNGSEMTAFTTALANTANSVDVLGTAFTEARIEVSGNGVTVLGGLRATYNASQRLVADSASAFVMGVNEARTSVANVGGMQAVPLPFTSEERGGLTVEVVSLQTSSTVLLQNGAMVDATSVLTPSKAWQTISTEYQVIGGSITHHRLDVYSKSNQATFLFPDAGGAPAGLGDASLVELHPTNPIETTEDGMRVTTNITFRLRPMWDDEQQLTATSRLVMQSGVISIPFVHTWGSGALQGYENDLELKSVVFSEDGVDMDPTRLYLRGGETMNVSVMVGYENVADVRGFVDGDAELTLYRDGTAVRNTTSLDGAYWNFTETIPFTYGDVTWEIELTALAGSSVIEPASLSRTFTVDSVQPRVMETSMYRYDHRTPSPTQVMQVTIADQPVLPGAMDAMVWKEWVDDTNLNGWPDADEFHAVPMLVPSSQTALTGVYTLMIDDTAGSLGQKVAVLPRRH
;
A
#
# COMPACT_ATOMS: atom_id res chain seq x y z
N MET A 1 -24.49 25.73 62.26
CA MET A 1 -23.88 26.57 61.21
C MET A 1 -22.69 25.89 60.51
N ALA A 2 -22.81 24.61 60.13
CA ALA A 2 -21.78 23.88 59.38
C ALA A 2 -22.29 23.31 58.03
N GLY A 3 -23.59 23.04 57.88
CA GLY A 3 -24.16 22.51 56.62
C GLY A 3 -24.47 23.55 55.53
N ARG A 4 -24.42 24.86 55.82
CA ARG A 4 -24.66 25.92 54.82
C ARG A 4 -23.41 26.33 54.03
N ARG A 5 -22.20 26.03 54.51
CA ARG A 5 -20.95 26.33 53.80
C ARG A 5 -20.56 25.27 52.77
N SER A 6 -20.86 23.99 53.02
CA SER A 6 -20.60 22.91 52.06
C SER A 6 -21.50 22.99 50.82
N HIS A 7 -22.77 23.38 50.97
CA HIS A 7 -23.66 23.60 49.82
C HIS A 7 -23.28 24.84 49.00
N ALA A 8 -22.79 25.91 49.62
CA ALA A 8 -22.30 27.08 48.89
C ALA A 8 -21.01 26.79 48.11
N GLN A 9 -20.12 25.93 48.64
CA GLN A 9 -18.92 25.48 47.94
C GLN A 9 -19.22 24.49 46.81
N ALA A 10 -20.19 23.58 47.00
CA ALA A 10 -20.62 22.66 45.95
C ALA A 10 -21.35 23.38 44.80
N VAL A 11 -22.21 24.35 45.11
CA VAL A 11 -22.85 25.20 44.09
C VAL A 11 -21.83 26.10 43.40
N GLY A 12 -20.85 26.63 44.14
CA GLY A 12 -19.72 27.39 43.56
C GLY A 12 -18.87 26.55 42.59
N LEU A 13 -18.60 25.29 42.92
CA LEU A 13 -17.87 24.34 42.04
C LEU A 13 -18.68 23.94 40.81
N VAL A 14 -20.00 23.71 40.94
CA VAL A 14 -20.87 23.42 39.80
C VAL A 14 -20.99 24.64 38.88
N VAL A 15 -21.10 25.85 39.43
CA VAL A 15 -21.09 27.08 38.64
C VAL A 15 -19.74 27.31 37.97
N LEU A 16 -18.61 26.97 38.62
CA LEU A 16 -17.29 27.02 37.98
C LEU A 16 -17.17 26.00 36.84
N PHE A 17 -17.72 24.79 37.00
CA PHE A 17 -17.73 23.75 35.95
C PHE A 17 -18.64 24.10 34.77
N VAL A 18 -19.75 24.80 35.03
CA VAL A 18 -20.66 25.31 33.97
C VAL A 18 -20.09 26.55 33.29
N LEU A 19 -19.32 27.38 34.00
CA LEU A 19 -18.62 28.52 33.39
C LEU A 19 -17.36 28.10 32.63
N SER A 20 -16.65 27.05 33.04
CA SER A 20 -15.51 26.51 32.28
C SER A 20 -15.93 25.84 30.98
N SER A 21 -17.13 25.27 30.90
CA SER A 21 -17.67 24.74 29.65
C SER A 21 -18.15 25.84 28.69
N TRP A 22 -18.57 27.00 29.21
CA TRP A 22 -18.95 28.17 28.40
C TRP A 22 -17.75 29.03 27.96
N LEU A 23 -16.63 29.02 28.69
CA LEU A 23 -15.40 29.70 28.27
C LEU A 23 -14.72 29.03 27.06
N ASN A 24 -14.96 27.73 26.84
CA ASN A 24 -14.60 27.07 25.57
C ASN A 24 -15.53 27.46 24.39
N ALA A 25 -16.68 28.09 24.64
CA ALA A 25 -17.59 28.56 23.60
C ALA A 25 -17.36 30.04 23.20
N VAL A 26 -16.50 30.77 23.94
CA VAL A 26 -16.15 32.17 23.65
C VAL A 26 -14.64 32.37 23.80
N ALA A 27 -13.87 31.58 23.05
CA ALA A 27 -12.49 31.94 22.73
C ALA A 27 -12.50 33.00 21.61
N PRO A 28 -11.54 33.96 21.59
CA PRO A 28 -11.32 34.79 20.40
C PRO A 28 -11.06 33.85 19.22
N ALA A 29 -11.66 34.13 18.06
CA ALA A 29 -11.49 33.34 16.85
C ALA A 29 -10.00 33.26 16.47
N THR A 30 -9.31 32.22 16.94
CA THR A 30 -8.15 31.67 16.24
C THR A 30 -8.72 31.04 14.98
N THR A 31 -8.34 31.59 13.83
CA THR A 31 -8.60 31.00 12.52
C THR A 31 -8.10 29.55 12.57
N ALA A 32 -9.03 28.61 12.71
CA ALA A 32 -8.76 27.23 12.41
C ALA A 32 -8.28 27.17 10.95
N PRO A 33 -7.23 26.41 10.62
CA PRO A 33 -6.98 26.07 9.22
C PRO A 33 -8.28 25.45 8.70
N ALA A 34 -8.73 25.92 7.55
CA ALA A 34 -9.95 25.45 6.92
C ALA A 34 -9.80 23.97 6.60
N VAL A 35 -10.30 23.09 7.48
CA VAL A 35 -10.64 21.73 7.10
C VAL A 35 -11.86 21.87 6.20
N LEU A 36 -11.61 21.88 4.88
CA LEU A 36 -12.66 21.67 3.90
C LEU A 36 -13.24 20.27 4.19
N ALA A 37 -14.40 20.23 4.82
CA ALA A 37 -15.25 19.05 4.73
C ALA A 37 -15.60 18.91 3.24
N ASP A 38 -15.29 17.76 2.65
CA ASP A 38 -15.74 17.36 1.30
C ASP A 38 -17.27 17.28 1.31
N GLU A 39 -17.93 18.41 1.05
CA GLU A 39 -19.18 18.38 0.32
C GLU A 39 -18.79 18.26 -1.15
N SER A 40 -18.99 17.06 -1.73
CA SER A 40 -18.89 16.82 -3.16
C SER A 40 -19.98 17.59 -3.88
N VAL A 41 -19.84 18.93 -3.96
CA VAL A 41 -20.67 19.79 -4.78
C VAL A 41 -20.36 19.41 -6.23
N VAL A 42 -21.36 18.88 -6.94
CA VAL A 42 -21.28 18.64 -8.38
C VAL A 42 -20.92 19.96 -9.05
N ARG A 43 -19.80 19.99 -9.78
CA ARG A 43 -19.31 21.16 -10.50
C ARG A 43 -19.56 20.95 -11.98
N ASN A 44 -20.45 21.76 -12.54
CA ASN A 44 -20.67 21.80 -13.98
C ASN A 44 -19.49 22.54 -14.61
N ALA A 45 -18.91 22.00 -15.68
CA ALA A 45 -17.92 22.72 -16.48
C ALA A 45 -18.38 22.90 -17.93
N GLY A 46 -18.56 24.15 -18.35
CA GLY A 46 -18.65 24.56 -19.74
C GLY A 46 -17.27 24.86 -20.34
N ALA A 47 -17.22 25.10 -21.65
CA ALA A 47 -15.99 25.57 -22.31
C ALA A 47 -15.53 26.91 -21.70
N GLY A 48 -14.26 26.96 -21.26
CA GLY A 48 -13.63 28.08 -20.57
C GLY A 48 -13.62 27.97 -19.03
N GLU A 49 -14.13 26.89 -18.45
CA GLU A 49 -14.17 26.69 -16.99
C GLU A 49 -13.05 25.76 -16.50
N GLN A 50 -12.58 26.05 -15.28
CA GLN A 50 -11.53 25.29 -14.58
C GLN A 50 -12.09 24.67 -13.31
N VAL A 51 -11.84 23.38 -13.10
CA VAL A 51 -12.34 22.60 -11.96
C VAL A 51 -11.17 21.90 -11.26
N ASN A 52 -11.17 21.97 -9.94
CA ASN A 52 -10.22 21.24 -9.09
C ASN A 52 -10.91 20.02 -8.49
N LEU A 53 -10.27 18.86 -8.63
CA LEU A 53 -10.72 17.57 -8.14
C LEU A 53 -9.71 17.00 -7.15
N THR A 54 -10.21 16.27 -6.17
CA THR A 54 -9.40 15.40 -5.31
C THR A 54 -9.53 13.98 -5.85
N LEU A 55 -8.42 13.39 -6.27
CA LEU A 55 -8.36 12.03 -6.80
C LEU A 55 -7.90 11.05 -5.72
N THR A 56 -8.44 9.84 -5.80
CA THR A 56 -8.08 8.67 -5.00
C THR A 56 -8.31 7.43 -5.86
N THR A 57 -8.13 6.23 -5.29
CA THR A 57 -8.49 4.97 -5.96
C THR A 57 -9.99 4.83 -6.20
N THR A 58 -10.82 5.62 -5.51
CA THR A 58 -12.27 5.69 -5.76
C THR A 58 -12.57 6.73 -6.84
N PRO A 59 -13.38 6.41 -7.85
CA PRO A 59 -13.75 7.34 -8.92
C PRO A 59 -14.40 8.62 -8.37
N ASN A 60 -13.84 9.77 -8.76
CA ASN A 60 -14.41 11.08 -8.52
C ASN A 60 -15.17 11.56 -9.77
N SER A 61 -16.49 11.47 -9.72
CA SER A 61 -17.40 11.90 -10.78
C SER A 61 -17.98 13.30 -10.58
N ALA A 62 -17.36 14.16 -9.75
CA ALA A 62 -17.92 15.46 -9.41
C ALA A 62 -17.88 16.48 -10.57
N LEU A 63 -17.01 16.28 -11.56
CA LEU A 63 -16.97 17.07 -12.78
C LEU A 63 -17.92 16.48 -13.82
N THR A 64 -18.81 17.31 -14.37
CA THR A 64 -19.74 16.91 -15.44
C THR A 64 -19.60 17.79 -16.67
N LEU A 65 -19.71 17.18 -17.86
CA LEU A 65 -19.79 17.88 -19.15
C LEU A 65 -21.26 18.08 -19.55
N ASP A 66 -21.68 19.33 -19.73
CA ASP A 66 -23.03 19.66 -20.18
C ASP A 66 -23.11 19.60 -21.72
N LEU A 67 -23.76 18.56 -22.25
CA LEU A 67 -23.88 18.30 -23.69
C LEU A 67 -25.36 18.29 -24.15
N PRO A 68 -25.70 18.85 -25.33
CA PRO A 68 -27.05 18.77 -25.90
C PRO A 68 -27.50 17.33 -26.12
N TYR A 69 -28.73 17.00 -25.70
CA TYR A 69 -29.27 15.65 -25.80
C TYR A 69 -29.33 15.14 -27.24
N GLY A 70 -28.86 13.90 -27.45
CA GLY A 70 -28.89 13.22 -28.74
C GLY A 70 -27.78 13.61 -29.72
N GLU A 71 -27.17 14.79 -29.57
CA GLU A 71 -26.07 15.25 -30.42
C GLU A 71 -24.74 14.64 -29.99
N PRO A 72 -24.09 13.73 -30.74
CA PRO A 72 -22.76 13.22 -30.40
C PRO A 72 -21.73 14.34 -30.20
N LEU A 73 -20.84 14.13 -29.23
CA LEU A 73 -19.58 14.86 -29.13
C LEU A 73 -18.71 14.45 -30.32
N ALA A 74 -18.25 15.43 -31.09
CA ALA A 74 -17.42 15.27 -32.28
C ALA A 74 -15.97 15.70 -32.05
N GLY A 75 -15.71 16.45 -30.98
CA GLY A 75 -14.36 16.81 -30.55
C GLY A 75 -14.36 17.47 -29.19
N ALA A 76 -13.26 17.31 -28.47
CA ALA A 76 -13.03 17.94 -27.18
C ALA A 76 -11.57 18.40 -27.06
N GLU A 77 -11.37 19.50 -26.35
CA GLU A 77 -10.06 19.99 -25.98
C GLU A 77 -10.04 20.31 -24.50
N MET A 78 -9.08 19.74 -23.77
CA MET A 78 -8.95 19.91 -22.32
C MET A 78 -7.48 20.04 -21.92
N ASN A 79 -7.21 20.81 -20.87
CA ASN A 79 -5.91 20.83 -20.21
C ASN A 79 -6.03 20.18 -18.83
N PHE A 80 -5.09 19.30 -18.53
CA PHE A 80 -4.95 18.64 -17.25
C PHE A 80 -3.63 19.08 -16.62
N THR A 81 -3.68 19.47 -15.34
CA THR A 81 -2.48 19.80 -14.54
C THR A 81 -2.62 19.24 -13.13
N PRO A 82 -1.55 18.72 -12.52
CA PRO A 82 -1.59 18.30 -11.13
C PRO A 82 -1.80 19.50 -10.22
N LYS A 83 -2.41 19.24 -9.07
CA LYS A 83 -2.59 20.21 -7.99
C LYS A 83 -2.14 19.58 -6.68
N VAL A 84 -1.40 20.34 -5.90
CA VAL A 84 -0.94 19.89 -4.59
C VAL A 84 -2.11 19.81 -3.61
N LEU A 85 -2.31 18.65 -2.99
CA LEU A 85 -3.15 18.51 -1.81
C LEU A 85 -2.30 18.64 -0.55
N PRO A 86 -2.55 19.62 0.33
CA PRO A 86 -1.76 19.83 1.53
C PRO A 86 -1.72 18.59 2.44
N THR A 87 -0.51 18.20 2.89
CA THR A 87 -0.32 17.11 3.86
C THR A 87 0.60 17.49 5.02
N GLN A 88 1.69 18.21 4.75
CA GLN A 88 2.64 18.64 5.77
C GLN A 88 2.22 19.96 6.40
N SER A 89 2.60 20.16 7.66
CA SER A 89 2.28 21.38 8.43
C SER A 89 3.46 21.95 9.22
N GLY A 90 4.56 21.21 9.29
CA GLY A 90 5.76 21.60 10.02
C GLY A 90 5.63 21.41 11.52
N PHE A 91 6.76 21.11 12.16
CA PHE A 91 6.90 21.24 13.61
C PHE A 91 8.29 21.75 13.98
N SER A 92 8.38 22.33 15.18
CA SER A 92 9.65 22.70 15.80
C SER A 92 9.59 22.43 17.30
N TRP A 93 10.66 21.84 17.83
CA TRP A 93 10.87 21.62 19.25
C TRP A 93 12.03 22.50 19.71
N GLU A 94 11.76 23.46 20.59
CA GLU A 94 12.72 24.50 20.99
C GLU A 94 12.47 25.02 22.42
N SER A 95 11.64 24.33 23.21
CA SER A 95 11.19 24.81 24.52
C SER A 95 11.22 23.73 25.58
N ASP A 96 11.39 24.14 26.84
CA ASP A 96 11.43 23.23 28.00
C ASP A 96 10.15 22.38 28.12
N SER A 97 9.00 22.86 27.67
CA SER A 97 7.75 22.09 27.65
C SER A 97 7.73 20.97 26.60
N MET A 98 8.43 21.16 25.48
CA MET A 98 8.59 20.14 24.44
C MET A 98 9.64 19.10 24.86
N TRP A 99 10.76 19.56 25.41
CA TRP A 99 11.83 18.67 25.87
C TRP A 99 11.42 17.77 27.04
N ASN A 100 10.61 18.31 27.97
CA ASN A 100 10.07 17.59 29.13
C ASN A 100 8.62 17.11 28.91
N HIS A 101 8.21 16.92 27.65
CA HIS A 101 6.87 16.39 27.34
C HIS A 101 6.66 15.03 28.04
N PRO A 102 5.47 14.70 28.56
CA PRO A 102 5.25 13.43 29.29
C PRO A 102 5.51 12.16 28.48
N ASP A 103 5.44 12.27 27.15
CA ASP A 103 5.76 11.19 26.21
C ASP A 103 7.26 11.14 25.84
N ALA A 104 8.08 12.12 26.24
CA ALA A 104 9.54 12.06 26.07
C ALA A 104 10.19 11.26 27.21
N ILE A 105 11.35 10.65 26.94
CA ILE A 105 12.11 9.87 27.93
C ILE A 105 13.50 10.49 28.09
N SER A 106 13.80 10.97 29.29
CA SER A 106 15.10 11.53 29.65
C SER A 106 15.86 10.59 30.58
N ASN A 107 17.07 10.18 30.19
CA ASN A 107 17.97 9.38 31.02
C ASN A 107 19.34 10.08 31.08
N GLY A 108 19.65 10.80 32.16
CA GLY A 108 20.88 11.59 32.23
C GLY A 108 20.90 12.80 31.27
N SER A 109 19.74 13.26 30.81
CA SER A 109 19.57 14.47 30.01
C SER A 109 18.58 15.44 30.68
N SER A 110 18.66 16.72 30.34
CA SER A 110 17.72 17.73 30.83
C SER A 110 17.60 18.91 29.90
N ALA A 111 16.52 19.66 30.08
CA ALA A 111 16.33 20.93 29.41
C ALA A 111 16.22 22.10 30.39
N SER A 112 16.83 23.22 30.01
CA SER A 112 16.70 24.51 30.69
C SER A 112 16.84 25.65 29.69
N ASN A 113 15.98 26.66 29.80
CA ASN A 113 15.98 27.84 28.92
C ASN A 113 15.80 27.48 27.44
N GLY A 114 15.05 26.40 27.15
CA GLY A 114 14.81 25.93 25.79
C GLY A 114 15.95 25.10 25.19
N ILE A 115 17.01 24.79 25.96
CA ILE A 115 18.17 24.03 25.49
C ILE A 115 18.16 22.64 26.13
N LEU A 116 18.26 21.59 25.32
CA LEU A 116 18.42 20.20 25.75
C LEU A 116 19.90 19.80 25.80
N THR A 117 20.36 19.22 26.91
CA THR A 117 21.75 18.79 27.09
C THR A 117 21.87 17.53 27.95
N GLY A 118 23.01 16.86 27.90
CA GLY A 118 23.36 15.68 28.70
C GLY A 118 23.98 16.01 30.07
N SER A 119 24.14 15.00 30.91
CA SER A 119 24.86 15.08 32.19
C SER A 119 26.35 14.75 32.01
N SER A 120 27.25 15.47 32.70
CA SER A 120 28.71 15.30 32.59
C SER A 120 29.16 13.90 33.07
N PRO A 121 30.26 13.31 32.57
CA PRO A 121 30.81 12.06 33.10
C PRO A 121 31.13 12.14 34.60
N GLY A 122 31.14 11.01 35.30
CA GLY A 122 31.46 10.95 36.73
C GLY A 122 32.84 11.57 37.03
N ILE A 123 32.94 12.33 38.13
CA ILE A 123 34.08 13.19 38.45
C ILE A 123 34.77 12.67 39.70
N LEU A 124 36.09 12.44 39.64
CA LEU A 124 36.90 11.99 40.79
C LEU A 124 38.02 12.99 41.08
N TRP A 125 38.09 13.46 42.33
CA TRP A 125 39.22 14.16 42.92
C TRP A 125 39.80 13.33 44.06
N ASP A 126 40.74 12.46 43.70
CA ASP A 126 41.50 11.57 44.60
C ASP A 126 42.77 12.21 45.18
N PHE A 127 43.02 13.48 44.82
CA PHE A 127 44.21 14.26 45.18
C PHE A 127 45.56 13.53 44.98
N ASN A 128 45.64 12.51 44.12
CA ASN A 128 46.87 11.74 43.92
C ASN A 128 47.91 12.50 43.09
N THR A 129 47.46 13.41 42.22
CA THR A 129 48.32 14.23 41.36
C THR A 129 47.95 15.72 41.43
N ASN A 130 48.83 16.56 41.98
CA ASN A 130 48.58 18.00 42.17
C ASN A 130 47.23 18.28 42.87
N ASN A 131 46.76 19.52 42.85
CA ASN A 131 45.50 19.89 43.51
C ASN A 131 44.25 19.62 42.66
N GLN A 132 44.39 19.04 41.46
CA GLN A 132 43.28 18.71 40.53
C GLN A 132 42.28 19.87 40.30
N GLY A 133 42.80 21.09 40.18
CA GLY A 133 41.99 22.30 39.97
C GLY A 133 41.41 22.93 41.24
N TRP A 134 41.56 22.30 42.42
CA TRP A 134 41.13 22.90 43.67
C TRP A 134 41.97 24.12 44.05
N THR A 135 41.29 25.16 44.52
CA THR A 135 41.87 26.40 45.02
C THR A 135 41.64 26.53 46.52
N PHE A 136 42.58 27.12 47.24
CA PHE A 136 42.57 27.19 48.71
C PHE A 136 42.55 28.64 49.19
N GLN A 137 41.73 28.94 50.20
CA GLN A 137 41.51 30.31 50.68
C GLN A 137 42.78 30.95 51.27
N ASN A 138 43.53 30.18 52.05
CA ASN A 138 44.73 30.62 52.77
C ASN A 138 45.61 29.39 53.07
N SER A 139 46.74 29.59 53.76
CA SER A 139 47.70 28.51 54.07
C SER A 139 47.13 27.38 54.95
N TYR A 140 45.97 27.58 55.56
CA TYR A 140 45.33 26.61 56.43
C TYR A 140 44.60 25.51 55.66
N THR A 141 44.22 25.74 54.40
CA THR A 141 43.79 24.66 53.50
C THR A 141 44.87 24.40 52.46
N ALA A 142 45.25 23.15 52.28
CA ALA A 142 46.16 22.76 51.22
C ALA A 142 45.96 21.29 50.86
N ARG A 143 46.42 20.91 49.67
CA ARG A 143 46.75 19.52 49.40
C ARG A 143 47.98 19.13 50.21
N VAL A 144 47.94 17.99 50.87
CA VAL A 144 49.06 17.43 51.63
C VAL A 144 49.37 16.01 51.20
N THR A 145 50.62 15.61 51.31
CA THR A 145 51.10 14.23 51.12
C THR A 145 51.72 13.65 52.39
N SER A 146 51.60 14.37 53.50
CA SER A 146 52.03 13.95 54.84
C SER A 146 51.22 14.72 55.90
N PRO A 147 50.92 14.12 57.07
CA PRO A 147 51.31 12.77 57.51
C PRO A 147 50.48 11.66 56.83
N ALA A 148 51.05 10.44 56.70
CA ALA A 148 50.43 9.33 55.94
C ALA A 148 49.04 8.90 56.46
N CYS A 149 48.78 9.11 57.74
CA CYS A 149 47.48 8.85 58.37
C CYS A 149 46.35 9.77 57.88
N GLY A 150 46.68 10.90 57.25
CA GLY A 150 45.72 11.86 56.72
C GLY A 150 45.38 11.63 55.24
N ILE A 151 45.76 10.49 54.67
CA ILE A 151 45.55 10.14 53.24
C ILE A 151 44.79 8.82 53.20
N ASN A 152 43.85 8.68 52.27
CA ASN A 152 43.12 7.42 52.09
C ASN A 152 43.94 6.40 51.27
N GLY A 153 44.88 5.72 51.92
CA GLY A 153 45.73 4.71 51.27
C GLY A 153 47.15 4.67 51.81
N SER A 154 48.11 4.21 50.98
CA SER A 154 49.54 4.12 51.34
C SER A 154 50.46 5.05 50.54
N SER A 155 49.92 5.72 49.51
CA SER A 155 50.59 6.71 48.67
C SER A 155 49.54 7.65 48.09
N GLY A 156 49.87 8.91 47.82
CA GLY A 156 48.92 9.88 47.27
C GLY A 156 48.97 11.24 47.96
N GLY A 157 47.84 11.93 48.00
CA GLY A 157 47.63 13.12 48.81
C GLY A 157 46.16 13.30 49.16
N SER A 158 45.85 14.25 50.04
CA SER A 158 44.48 14.60 50.43
C SER A 158 44.36 16.11 50.62
N LEU A 159 43.13 16.63 50.68
CA LEU A 159 42.87 18.01 51.09
C LEU A 159 42.87 18.07 52.62
N ARG A 160 43.71 18.93 53.21
CA ARG A 160 43.77 19.17 54.65
C ARG A 160 43.36 20.58 55.02
N THR A 161 42.46 20.72 55.99
CA THR A 161 42.17 21.97 56.73
C THR A 161 42.74 21.88 58.16
N TYR A 162 43.14 23.00 58.77
CA TYR A 162 43.57 23.06 60.18
C TYR A 162 43.51 24.49 60.72
N ALA A 163 43.64 24.69 62.03
CA ALA A 163 43.70 25.99 62.70
C ALA A 163 42.44 26.85 62.44
N GLY A 164 42.57 28.13 62.08
CA GLY A 164 41.42 29.02 61.88
C GLY A 164 40.51 28.65 60.69
N SER A 165 39.42 29.43 60.52
CA SER A 165 38.48 29.24 59.40
C SER A 165 39.18 29.27 58.04
N THR A 166 38.93 28.23 57.24
CA THR A 166 39.57 28.03 55.94
C THR A 166 38.74 27.13 55.05
N TYR A 167 38.88 27.25 53.73
CA TYR A 167 38.23 26.36 52.80
C TYR A 167 39.03 26.07 51.53
N GLY A 168 38.74 24.91 50.93
CA GLY A 168 39.09 24.57 49.55
C GLY A 168 37.86 24.63 48.65
N THR A 169 38.01 25.13 47.43
CA THR A 169 36.94 25.23 46.42
C THR A 169 37.32 24.41 45.18
N SER A 170 36.42 23.53 44.74
CA SER A 170 36.58 22.69 43.56
C SER A 170 36.63 23.51 42.26
N PRO A 171 37.18 22.95 41.16
CA PRO A 171 36.92 23.50 39.84
C PRO A 171 35.40 23.47 39.53
N VAL A 172 35.01 24.26 38.53
CA VAL A 172 33.63 24.28 38.01
C VAL A 172 33.36 22.96 37.28
N VAL A 173 32.20 22.36 37.54
CA VAL A 173 31.74 21.14 36.89
C VAL A 173 30.29 21.32 36.42
N ASN A 174 29.95 20.77 35.26
CA ASN A 174 28.58 20.81 34.76
C ASN A 174 27.80 19.60 35.31
N LEU A 175 26.89 19.84 36.25
CA LEU A 175 25.96 18.83 36.76
C LEU A 175 24.52 19.12 36.35
N ALA A 176 24.30 19.96 35.32
CA ALA A 176 22.99 20.22 34.79
C ALA A 176 22.33 18.91 34.35
N GLY A 177 21.06 18.76 34.69
CA GLY A 177 20.28 17.56 34.38
C GLY A 177 20.58 16.32 35.19
N GLY A 178 21.51 16.40 36.13
CA GLY A 178 21.67 15.37 37.12
C GLY A 178 20.39 15.20 37.95
N ALA A 179 19.95 13.96 38.12
CA ALA A 179 18.93 13.60 39.10
C ALA A 179 19.52 12.54 40.03
N ASN A 180 19.31 12.71 41.34
CA ASN A 180 19.82 11.81 42.37
C ASN A 180 21.35 11.58 42.34
N VAL A 181 22.13 12.55 41.86
CA VAL A 181 23.59 12.48 41.72
C VAL A 181 24.27 12.17 43.06
N PRO A 182 24.93 11.01 43.22
CA PRO A 182 25.66 10.68 44.42
C PRO A 182 26.95 11.50 44.56
N PHE A 183 27.21 11.98 45.78
CA PHE A 183 28.47 12.57 46.21
C PHE A 183 29.09 11.66 47.25
N HIS A 184 30.36 11.32 47.02
CA HIS A 184 31.18 10.48 47.89
C HIS A 184 32.43 11.28 48.30
N ALA A 185 32.87 11.10 49.54
CA ALA A 185 34.16 11.58 49.99
C ALA A 185 34.66 10.77 51.18
N TRP A 186 35.95 10.48 51.22
CA TRP A 186 36.61 10.02 52.44
C TRP A 186 36.88 11.20 53.36
N VAL A 187 36.58 11.07 54.65
CA VAL A 187 36.79 12.12 55.65
C VAL A 187 37.52 11.54 56.86
N HIS A 188 38.51 12.29 57.35
CA HIS A 188 39.28 11.96 58.54
C HIS A 188 39.55 13.21 59.38
N GLU A 189 39.23 13.15 60.66
CA GLU A 189 39.64 14.15 61.65
C GLU A 189 41.06 13.87 62.14
N GLY A 190 41.76 14.93 62.55
CA GLY A 190 43.07 14.85 63.17
C GLY A 190 43.04 14.04 64.46
N ARG A 191 44.16 13.42 64.81
CA ARG A 191 44.38 12.70 66.07
C ARG A 191 45.86 12.56 66.35
N SER A 192 46.24 12.25 67.59
CA SER A 192 47.65 12.08 67.99
C SER A 192 48.49 11.30 66.94
N GLY A 193 49.50 11.98 66.38
CA GLY A 193 50.33 11.49 65.26
C GLY A 193 49.89 11.95 63.85
N CYS A 194 48.73 12.61 63.75
CA CYS A 194 48.06 13.04 62.52
C CYS A 194 47.40 14.43 62.62
N GLY A 195 47.99 15.34 63.40
CA GLY A 195 47.34 16.59 63.78
C GLY A 195 46.51 16.44 65.05
N GLU A 196 46.05 17.55 65.61
CA GLU A 196 45.19 17.56 66.79
C GLU A 196 43.71 17.42 66.36
N THR A 197 42.88 16.85 67.24
CA THR A 197 41.47 16.53 66.94
C THR A 197 40.59 17.78 67.10
N PRO A 198 39.81 18.17 66.08
CA PRO A 198 38.94 19.34 66.15
C PRO A 198 38.09 19.40 67.42
N ASP A 199 38.08 20.53 68.09
CA ASP A 199 37.30 20.81 69.30
C ASP A 199 35.81 21.09 68.99
N SER A 200 34.99 21.12 70.04
CA SER A 200 33.57 21.44 69.92
C SER A 200 33.35 22.83 69.31
N GLY A 201 32.79 22.85 68.10
CA GLY A 201 32.50 24.07 67.33
C GLY A 201 33.38 24.24 66.09
N GLU A 202 34.44 23.45 65.95
CA GLU A 202 35.42 23.50 64.85
C GLU A 202 35.01 22.55 63.73
N ASN A 203 33.84 22.83 63.16
CA ASN A 203 33.15 21.90 62.27
C ASN A 203 33.72 21.93 60.85
N LEU A 204 33.65 20.78 60.18
CA LEU A 204 33.87 20.68 58.74
C LEU A 204 32.53 20.69 58.01
N GLN A 205 32.39 21.57 57.03
CA GLN A 205 31.19 21.70 56.22
C GLN A 205 31.48 21.38 54.77
N PHE A 206 30.63 20.56 54.16
CA PHE A 206 30.55 20.48 52.71
C PHE A 206 29.45 21.42 52.23
N GLN A 207 29.84 22.27 51.29
CA GLN A 207 29.01 23.30 50.71
C GLN A 207 28.96 23.13 49.19
N TYR A 208 27.84 23.49 48.58
CA TYR A 208 27.74 23.66 47.14
C TYR A 208 27.42 25.13 46.83
N LYS A 209 27.84 25.57 45.65
CA LYS A 209 27.48 26.88 45.12
C LYS A 209 26.14 26.75 44.41
N THR A 210 25.19 27.63 44.71
CA THR A 210 23.91 27.71 44.00
C THR A 210 24.10 28.45 42.67
N ALA A 211 23.14 28.29 41.74
CA ALA A 211 23.15 29.00 40.47
C ALA A 211 23.18 30.54 40.63
N ALA A 212 22.63 31.06 41.74
CA ALA A 212 22.69 32.48 42.11
C ALA A 212 24.05 32.92 42.69
N GLY A 213 25.03 32.01 42.78
CA GLY A 213 26.40 32.27 43.25
C GLY A 213 26.61 32.17 44.77
N GLY A 214 25.57 31.88 45.55
CA GLY A 214 25.66 31.73 47.01
C GLY A 214 26.16 30.35 47.44
N TRP A 215 26.85 30.26 48.58
CA TRP A 215 27.31 28.98 49.13
C TRP A 215 26.32 28.44 50.17
N THR A 216 25.86 27.21 49.98
CA THR A 216 24.90 26.53 50.86
C THR A 216 25.50 25.25 51.41
N VAL A 217 25.34 25.03 52.72
CA VAL A 217 25.81 23.81 53.41
C VAL A 217 24.85 22.67 53.11
N PHE A 218 25.37 21.51 52.72
CA PHE A 218 24.57 20.28 52.59
C PHE A 218 25.01 19.18 53.56
N GLN A 219 26.20 19.31 54.17
CA GLN A 219 26.64 18.42 55.24
C GLN A 219 27.53 19.17 56.23
N THR A 220 27.37 18.86 57.53
CA THR A 220 28.25 19.35 58.61
C THR A 220 28.74 18.17 59.46
N PHE A 221 30.04 18.07 59.65
CA PHE A 221 30.70 17.17 60.60
C PHE A 221 31.12 17.99 61.82
N SER A 222 30.67 17.58 63.00
CA SER A 222 30.91 18.33 64.24
C SER A 222 32.23 17.95 64.89
N GLY A 223 33.06 18.95 65.22
CA GLY A 223 34.25 18.75 66.07
C GLY A 223 33.86 18.46 67.53
N GLY A 224 34.75 17.82 68.28
CA GLY A 224 34.60 17.52 69.72
C GLY A 224 33.62 16.39 70.07
N GLY A 225 33.18 15.59 69.09
CA GLY A 225 32.23 14.48 69.26
C GLY A 225 32.88 13.10 69.44
N ALA A 226 32.08 12.02 69.37
CA ALA A 226 32.54 10.63 69.52
C ALA A 226 33.23 10.03 68.27
N GLN A 227 33.55 10.84 67.25
CA GLN A 227 34.23 10.35 66.06
C GLN A 227 35.74 10.35 66.34
N THR A 228 36.44 9.27 65.97
CA THR A 228 37.90 9.03 66.12
C THR A 228 38.48 8.10 65.04
N SER A 229 37.75 7.91 63.93
CA SER A 229 38.11 7.00 62.82
C SER A 229 37.71 7.53 61.45
N ASN A 230 38.46 7.13 60.41
CA ASN A 230 38.17 7.36 59.00
C ASN A 230 36.75 6.91 58.64
N PHE A 231 36.03 7.67 57.82
CA PHE A 231 34.75 7.23 57.28
C PHE A 231 34.53 7.68 55.85
N GLN A 232 33.74 6.90 55.12
CA GLN A 232 33.27 7.23 53.78
C GLN A 232 31.92 7.94 53.92
N PHE A 233 31.89 9.21 53.51
CA PHE A 233 30.65 9.97 53.41
C PHE A 233 30.02 9.71 52.04
N MET A 234 28.71 9.42 52.04
CA MET A 234 27.92 9.31 50.82
C MET A 234 26.59 10.02 51.03
N THR A 235 26.18 10.84 50.05
CA THR A 235 24.86 11.48 50.02
C THR A 235 24.41 11.67 48.59
N THR A 236 23.13 11.93 48.38
CA THR A 236 22.63 12.53 47.14
C THR A 236 22.79 14.04 47.21
N LEU A 237 23.29 14.65 46.13
CA LEU A 237 23.41 16.10 46.03
C LEU A 237 22.02 16.78 45.99
N PRO A 238 21.83 17.93 46.69
CA PRO A 238 20.60 18.70 46.57
C PRO A 238 20.37 19.20 45.15
N ALA A 239 19.11 19.28 44.69
CA ALA A 239 18.77 19.74 43.34
C ALA A 239 19.37 21.13 43.00
N ALA A 240 19.46 22.03 43.98
CA ALA A 240 20.05 23.35 43.78
C ALA A 240 21.58 23.34 43.52
N ALA A 241 22.25 22.19 43.70
CA ALA A 241 23.66 21.96 43.39
C ALA A 241 23.87 21.43 41.96
N LEU A 242 22.81 21.13 41.21
CA LEU A 242 22.86 20.43 39.92
C LEU A 242 22.61 21.43 38.79
N HIS A 243 23.68 22.07 38.30
CA HIS A 243 23.61 23.08 37.25
C HIS A 243 24.93 23.19 36.48
N ALA A 244 24.95 23.99 35.41
CA ALA A 244 26.11 24.09 34.50
C ALA A 244 27.40 24.57 35.18
N ASN A 245 27.28 25.39 36.23
CA ASN A 245 28.42 25.99 36.93
C ASN A 245 28.63 25.45 38.35
N SER A 246 28.32 24.17 38.59
CA SER A 246 28.38 23.58 39.94
C SER A 246 29.79 23.62 40.51
N GLN A 247 29.91 23.98 41.79
CA GLN A 247 31.17 23.97 42.54
C GLN A 247 30.91 23.52 43.96
N PHE A 248 31.90 22.87 44.54
CA PHE A 248 31.87 22.36 45.91
C PHE A 248 32.95 23.05 46.74
N ARG A 249 32.66 23.22 48.02
CA ARG A 249 33.58 23.81 48.97
C ARG A 249 33.62 22.98 50.23
N ILE A 250 34.84 22.68 50.67
CA ILE A 250 35.13 22.00 51.92
C ILE A 250 35.63 23.07 52.89
N HIS A 251 34.82 23.39 53.90
CA HIS A 251 35.00 24.56 54.76
C HIS A 251 35.09 24.18 56.24
N GLN A 252 36.22 24.46 56.86
CA GLN A 252 36.37 24.44 58.30
C GLN A 252 35.86 25.77 58.88
N THR A 253 34.84 25.71 59.74
CA THR A 253 34.11 26.90 60.20
C THR A 253 34.90 27.74 61.19
N SER A 254 35.78 27.12 61.96
CA SER A 254 36.63 27.77 62.95
C SER A 254 37.77 26.84 63.36
N GLY A 255 38.72 27.38 64.10
CA GLY A 255 39.60 26.59 64.95
C GLY A 255 40.59 27.43 65.75
N SER A 256 41.46 26.74 66.48
CA SER A 256 42.47 27.19 67.40
C SER A 256 43.65 27.87 66.70
N SER A 257 43.53 29.19 66.51
CA SER A 257 44.60 30.12 66.11
C SER A 257 45.52 29.64 64.97
N THR A 258 46.73 29.12 65.24
CA THR A 258 47.77 28.85 64.22
C THR A 258 48.20 27.39 64.09
N CYS A 259 47.69 26.50 64.95
CA CYS A 259 47.97 25.08 64.93
C CYS A 259 46.79 24.34 65.56
N CYS A 260 46.52 23.10 65.12
CA CYS A 260 45.49 22.17 65.64
C CYS A 260 44.26 22.01 64.72
N ASP A 261 43.28 21.20 65.16
CA ASP A 261 41.95 21.09 64.56
C ASP A 261 41.95 20.59 63.12
N TYR A 262 42.65 19.49 62.88
CA TYR A 262 42.88 19.02 61.53
C TYR A 262 41.66 18.28 60.98
N TRP A 263 41.32 18.53 59.72
CA TRP A 263 40.49 17.65 58.91
C TRP A 263 41.21 17.29 57.63
N PHE A 264 40.99 16.07 57.15
CA PHE A 264 41.47 15.55 55.88
C PHE A 264 40.27 15.04 55.08
N VAL A 265 40.27 15.35 53.79
CA VAL A 265 39.26 14.89 52.83
C VAL A 265 39.97 14.35 51.61
N ASP A 266 39.56 13.17 51.18
CA ASP A 266 40.17 12.45 50.06
C ASP A 266 39.09 11.75 49.22
N ASP A 267 39.43 11.27 48.02
CA ASP A 267 38.52 10.53 47.12
C ASP A 267 37.14 11.20 46.94
N VAL A 268 37.11 12.51 46.65
CA VAL A 268 35.85 13.22 46.40
C VAL A 268 35.33 12.79 45.02
N HIS A 269 34.24 12.02 44.99
CA HIS A 269 33.68 11.43 43.78
C HIS A 269 32.22 11.82 43.58
N ILE A 270 31.89 12.31 42.39
CA ILE A 270 30.53 12.64 41.96
C ILE A 270 30.16 11.65 40.87
N ALA A 271 29.24 10.72 41.16
CA ALA A 271 28.79 9.74 40.18
C ALA A 271 27.63 10.32 39.37
N THR A 272 27.74 10.36 38.05
CA THR A 272 26.63 10.67 37.14
C THR A 272 26.15 9.40 36.44
N PRO A 273 24.94 9.39 35.86
CA PRO A 273 24.45 8.24 35.10
C PRO A 273 25.47 7.81 34.02
N PRO A 274 25.61 6.50 33.74
CA PRO A 274 26.55 6.01 32.74
C PRO A 274 26.16 6.42 31.31
N GLU A 275 24.92 6.83 31.10
CA GLU A 275 24.33 7.21 29.82
C GLU A 275 23.62 8.57 29.97
N SER A 276 23.77 9.43 28.96
CA SER A 276 23.14 10.75 28.88
C SER A 276 22.36 10.81 27.58
N ASN A 277 21.11 10.38 27.60
CA ASN A 277 20.29 10.18 26.40
C ASN A 277 18.92 10.85 26.55
N TRP A 278 18.34 11.26 25.43
CA TRP A 278 16.97 11.78 25.33
C TRP A 278 16.24 11.09 24.20
N THR A 279 15.01 10.64 24.44
CA THR A 279 14.14 10.06 23.41
C THR A 279 12.92 10.96 23.24
N SER A 280 12.65 11.34 22.00
CA SER A 280 11.53 12.22 21.65
C SER A 280 10.18 11.60 21.98
N PRO A 281 9.10 12.39 22.06
CA PRO A 281 7.74 11.90 21.89
C PRO A 281 7.58 11.09 20.60
N THR A 282 6.55 10.25 20.52
CA THR A 282 6.24 9.49 19.30
C THR A 282 5.94 10.42 18.12
N LEU A 283 6.51 10.12 16.96
CA LEU A 283 6.16 10.72 15.67
C LEU A 283 5.56 9.66 14.75
N GLY A 284 4.73 10.07 13.81
CA GLY A 284 4.20 9.19 12.75
C GLY A 284 2.72 9.43 12.46
N HIS A 285 2.15 8.63 11.56
CA HIS A 285 0.73 8.75 11.18
C HIS A 285 -0.20 7.84 11.98
N ARG A 286 0.36 6.95 12.82
CA ARG A 286 -0.42 6.12 13.73
C ARG A 286 -1.27 6.98 14.66
N ALA A 287 -2.57 6.68 14.71
CA ALA A 287 -3.51 7.36 15.59
C ALA A 287 -3.03 7.32 17.05
N GLY A 288 -2.97 8.49 17.69
CA GLY A 288 -2.50 8.66 19.06
C GLY A 288 -1.00 8.98 19.19
N SER A 289 -0.26 9.12 18.09
CA SER A 289 1.10 9.68 18.15
C SER A 289 1.07 11.13 18.62
N THR A 290 2.01 11.51 19.50
CA THR A 290 2.15 12.88 20.01
C THR A 290 2.37 13.90 18.89
N GLN A 291 3.32 13.65 17.99
CA GLN A 291 3.52 14.45 16.78
C GLN A 291 2.95 13.68 15.59
N LEU A 292 1.74 14.05 15.16
CA LEU A 292 1.13 13.47 13.97
C LEU A 292 1.88 13.95 12.73
N LEU A 293 2.23 13.00 11.88
CA LEU A 293 2.80 13.20 10.55
C LEU A 293 1.84 12.61 9.51
N PRO A 294 1.88 13.08 8.26
CA PRO A 294 1.04 12.50 7.20
C PRO A 294 1.38 11.02 6.96
N ALA A 295 0.38 10.25 6.50
CA ALA A 295 0.56 8.89 6.02
C ALA A 295 1.17 8.90 4.61
N ASP A 296 2.40 9.38 4.53
CA ASP A 296 3.15 9.68 3.31
C ASP A 296 4.66 9.68 3.63
N THR A 297 5.51 9.87 2.62
CA THR A 297 6.94 10.06 2.75
C THR A 297 7.26 11.16 3.77
N TYR A 298 7.91 10.79 4.86
CA TYR A 298 8.27 11.72 5.92
C TYR A 298 9.33 12.74 5.46
N ALA A 299 9.20 13.99 5.89
CA ALA A 299 10.23 14.99 5.64
C ALA A 299 11.45 14.79 6.55
N PRO A 300 12.69 15.03 6.08
CA PRO A 300 13.87 15.03 6.94
C PRO A 300 13.69 15.94 8.17
N MET A 301 14.33 15.57 9.28
CA MET A 301 14.39 16.41 10.47
C MET A 301 15.74 17.13 10.54
N TYR A 302 15.75 18.34 11.07
CA TYR A 302 16.92 19.19 11.22
C TYR A 302 17.18 19.45 12.70
N ILE A 303 18.41 19.18 13.15
CA ILE A 303 18.85 19.38 14.53
C ILE A 303 19.79 20.59 14.56
N GLN A 304 19.43 21.60 15.32
CA GLN A 304 20.32 22.71 15.61
C GLN A 304 21.03 22.46 16.94
N ALA A 305 22.34 22.22 16.89
CA ALA A 305 23.14 21.93 18.08
C ALA A 305 24.51 22.64 18.07
N ASP A 306 25.06 22.85 19.27
CA ASP A 306 26.47 23.13 19.51
C ASP A 306 27.13 21.87 20.08
N VAL A 307 28.16 21.36 19.39
CA VAL A 307 28.90 20.16 19.80
C VAL A 307 30.36 20.56 20.07
N PRO A 308 30.77 20.65 21.34
CA PRO A 308 32.14 21.04 21.70
C PRO A 308 33.21 20.07 21.15
N GLU A 309 34.43 20.57 20.98
CA GLU A 309 35.54 19.75 20.49
C GLU A 309 35.75 18.50 21.37
N GLY A 310 35.81 17.32 20.74
CA GLY A 310 35.98 16.04 21.41
C GLY A 310 34.73 15.47 22.10
N ALA A 311 33.58 16.17 22.02
CA ALA A 311 32.27 15.66 22.41
C ALA A 311 31.57 14.98 21.21
N TYR A 312 30.48 14.26 21.47
CA TYR A 312 29.59 13.79 20.41
C TYR A 312 28.11 13.93 20.78
N LEU A 313 27.30 14.14 19.74
CA LEU A 313 25.86 13.98 19.73
C LEU A 313 25.51 12.92 18.67
N ASN A 314 25.10 11.73 19.09
CA ASN A 314 24.61 10.72 18.17
C ASN A 314 23.09 10.77 18.10
N TRP A 315 22.54 10.44 16.94
CA TRP A 315 21.11 10.22 16.76
C TRP A 315 20.84 8.81 16.26
N SER A 316 19.68 8.26 16.61
CA SER A 316 19.12 7.05 16.01
C SER A 316 17.60 7.13 15.96
N ILE A 317 16.97 6.41 15.04
CA ILE A 317 15.51 6.25 15.00
C ILE A 317 15.12 4.92 15.62
N LEU A 318 14.23 4.97 16.60
CA LEU A 318 13.69 3.79 17.27
C LEU A 318 12.31 3.44 16.70
N ASN A 319 12.08 2.15 16.47
CA ASN A 319 10.76 1.61 16.16
C ASN A 319 9.86 1.62 17.42
N SER A 320 8.61 1.16 17.26
CA SER A 320 7.64 1.07 18.37
C SER A 320 8.04 0.08 19.47
N ALA A 321 8.97 -0.84 19.21
CA ALA A 321 9.55 -1.75 20.20
C ALA A 321 10.76 -1.16 20.95
N GLY A 322 11.24 0.03 20.56
CA GLY A 322 12.42 0.67 21.13
C GLY A 322 13.75 0.20 20.53
N GLU A 323 13.71 -0.50 19.40
CA GLU A 323 14.89 -0.99 18.69
C GLU A 323 15.30 0.01 17.60
N VAL A 324 16.62 0.15 17.36
CA VAL A 324 17.14 1.01 16.29
C VAL A 324 16.75 0.44 14.93
N ILE A 325 16.13 1.27 14.09
CA ILE A 325 15.83 0.91 12.69
C ILE A 325 17.16 0.79 11.93
N PRO A 326 17.43 -0.34 11.23
CA PRO A 326 18.67 -0.55 10.50
C PRO A 326 19.02 0.62 9.56
N GLY A 327 20.24 1.13 9.66
CA GLY A 327 20.73 2.27 8.87
C GLY A 327 20.27 3.65 9.33
N MET A 328 19.39 3.73 10.33
CA MET A 328 18.86 5.00 10.85
C MET A 328 19.62 5.43 12.12
N GLN A 329 20.92 5.70 11.97
CA GLN A 329 21.78 6.24 13.01
C GLN A 329 22.89 7.12 12.41
N GLY A 330 23.34 8.14 13.16
CA GLY A 330 24.40 9.05 12.75
C GLY A 330 25.13 9.68 13.95
N SER A 331 26.31 10.26 13.70
CA SER A 331 27.16 10.85 14.74
C SER A 331 27.62 12.24 14.33
N ASN A 332 27.30 13.25 15.14
CA ASN A 332 27.59 14.67 14.87
C ASN A 332 27.02 15.18 13.53
N GLU A 333 25.93 14.56 13.09
CA GLU A 333 25.17 14.95 11.92
C GLU A 333 23.91 15.69 12.35
N HIS A 334 23.59 16.78 11.63
CA HIS A 334 22.49 17.69 11.97
C HIS A 334 21.23 17.50 11.10
N VAL A 335 21.23 16.49 10.23
CA VAL A 335 20.09 16.12 9.39
C VAL A 335 19.77 14.66 9.63
N VAL A 336 18.52 14.37 9.96
CA VAL A 336 18.02 13.00 10.17
C VAL A 336 17.14 12.64 8.98
N PRO A 337 17.58 11.73 8.08
CA PRO A 337 16.92 11.45 6.81
C PRO A 337 15.73 10.48 6.98
N VAL A 338 14.73 10.86 7.78
CA VAL A 338 13.53 10.02 8.03
C VAL A 338 12.68 9.80 6.78
N ASN A 339 12.95 10.52 5.69
CA ASN A 339 12.43 10.24 4.35
C ASN A 339 12.88 8.89 3.76
N LEU A 340 13.84 8.21 4.40
CA LEU A 340 14.24 6.84 4.06
C LEU A 340 13.37 5.76 4.73
N LEU A 341 12.54 6.14 5.70
CA LEU A 341 11.62 5.23 6.35
C LEU A 341 10.48 4.90 5.39
N ASP A 342 10.16 3.62 5.30
CA ASP A 342 8.94 3.18 4.65
C ASP A 342 7.76 3.52 5.58
N HIS A 343 6.98 4.54 5.20
CA HIS A 343 5.88 5.02 6.01
C HIS A 343 4.74 4.00 6.13
N ALA A 344 4.62 3.05 5.20
CA ALA A 344 3.62 1.98 5.29
C ALA A 344 4.02 0.92 6.32
N LEU A 345 5.33 0.68 6.50
CA LEU A 345 5.85 -0.26 7.51
C LEU A 345 6.15 0.39 8.87
N VAL A 346 6.51 1.67 8.88
CA VAL A 346 6.89 2.45 10.07
C VAL A 346 5.86 3.55 10.28
N ASP A 347 4.72 3.20 10.86
CA ASP A 347 3.63 4.13 11.16
C ASP A 347 3.87 5.00 12.40
N GLN A 348 4.84 4.61 13.23
CA GLN A 348 5.24 5.29 14.47
C GLN A 348 6.71 5.03 14.81
N PHE A 349 7.45 6.08 15.15
CA PHE A 349 8.86 6.03 15.53
C PHE A 349 9.22 7.11 16.56
N ARG A 350 10.46 7.07 17.06
CA ARG A 350 11.03 8.10 17.95
C ARG A 350 12.45 8.47 17.53
N LEU A 351 12.82 9.73 17.70
CA LEU A 351 14.20 10.18 17.62
C LEU A 351 14.87 9.95 18.97
N HIS A 352 16.02 9.28 18.97
CA HIS A 352 16.85 9.05 20.16
C HIS A 352 18.19 9.77 20.01
N LEU A 353 18.53 10.58 21.00
CA LEU A 353 19.78 11.35 21.07
C LEU A 353 20.66 10.81 22.19
N GLU A 354 21.94 10.61 21.90
CA GLU A 354 22.96 10.19 22.86
C GLU A 354 24.02 11.30 22.97
N PHE A 355 24.26 11.77 24.19
CA PHE A 355 25.17 12.87 24.49
C PHE A 355 26.43 12.35 25.17
N LYS A 356 27.59 12.81 24.71
CA LYS A 356 28.84 12.65 25.45
C LYS A 356 29.62 13.95 25.47
N GLY A 357 29.91 14.41 26.68
CA GLY A 357 30.74 15.59 26.91
C GLY A 357 32.24 15.33 26.78
N SER A 358 32.98 16.42 26.67
CA SER A 358 34.45 16.48 26.71
C SER A 358 34.92 17.50 27.75
N ALA A 359 36.23 17.71 27.84
CA ALA A 359 36.78 18.80 28.65
C ALA A 359 36.35 20.21 28.16
N ALA A 360 35.91 20.33 26.90
CA ALA A 360 35.44 21.58 26.30
C ALA A 360 33.96 21.88 26.60
N GLY A 361 33.17 20.87 26.98
CA GLY A 361 31.76 21.04 27.32
C GLY A 361 30.89 19.82 27.01
N MET A 362 29.58 19.98 27.21
CA MET A 362 28.55 19.01 26.81
C MET A 362 27.85 19.53 25.55
N PRO A 363 27.40 18.67 24.61
CA PRO A 363 26.56 19.13 23.52
C PRO A 363 25.26 19.77 23.99
N GLU A 364 24.84 20.80 23.27
CA GLU A 364 23.62 21.56 23.52
C GLU A 364 22.75 21.54 22.27
N VAL A 365 21.51 21.07 22.39
CA VAL A 365 20.51 21.05 21.31
C VAL A 365 19.53 22.19 21.54
N HIS A 366 19.47 23.11 20.57
CA HIS A 366 18.66 24.33 20.63
C HIS A 366 17.30 24.14 19.97
N SER A 367 17.26 23.44 18.84
CA SER A 367 15.99 23.13 18.17
C SER A 367 16.04 21.83 17.38
N ILE A 368 14.87 21.22 17.20
CA ILE A 368 14.64 20.13 16.27
C ILE A 368 13.40 20.47 15.45
N ALA A 369 13.55 20.59 14.13
CA ALA A 369 12.46 20.91 13.22
C ALA A 369 12.25 19.78 12.20
N GLY A 370 11.02 19.63 11.70
CA GLY A 370 10.69 18.62 10.69
C GLY A 370 9.36 18.91 10.01
N ASP A 371 8.91 17.96 9.17
CA ASP A 371 7.67 18.07 8.39
C ASP A 371 7.62 19.33 7.49
N GLY A 372 8.76 19.67 6.88
CA GLY A 372 8.91 20.84 6.00
C GLY A 372 9.47 22.09 6.69
N ALA A 373 9.57 22.11 8.03
CA ALA A 373 10.14 23.23 8.78
C ALA A 373 11.68 23.16 8.91
N TYR A 374 12.35 24.29 8.73
CA TYR A 374 13.79 24.46 8.97
C TYR A 374 14.07 25.69 9.84
N ARG A 375 15.04 25.58 10.76
CA ARG A 375 15.43 26.64 11.71
C ARG A 375 16.94 26.87 11.64
N GLU A 376 17.34 28.13 11.55
CA GLU A 376 18.73 28.56 11.66
C GLU A 376 18.82 29.78 12.58
N GLY A 377 19.27 29.57 13.82
CA GLY A 377 19.54 30.63 14.78
C GLY A 377 21.01 31.06 14.86
N PHE A 378 21.86 30.67 13.89
CA PHE A 378 23.27 31.04 13.81
C PHE A 378 24.04 30.89 15.14
N ILE A 379 23.78 29.81 15.89
CA ILE A 379 24.38 29.58 17.22
C ILE A 379 25.86 29.23 17.11
N THR A 380 26.23 28.42 16.12
CA THR A 380 27.60 28.07 15.74
C THR A 380 27.91 28.57 14.33
N ASP A 381 29.18 28.56 13.93
CA ASP A 381 29.59 28.99 12.59
C ASP A 381 28.78 28.26 11.50
N PRO A 382 28.00 28.99 10.68
CA PRO A 382 27.07 28.40 9.73
C PRO A 382 27.77 27.80 8.50
N ALA A 383 29.08 28.01 8.33
CA ALA A 383 29.84 27.43 7.22
C ALA A 383 29.79 25.89 7.22
N ALA A 384 29.78 25.25 8.39
CA ALA A 384 29.66 23.80 8.52
C ALA A 384 28.29 23.27 8.07
N ARG A 385 27.27 24.13 7.99
CA ARG A 385 25.92 23.84 7.50
C ARG A 385 25.69 24.32 6.07
N GLY A 386 26.76 24.66 5.35
CA GLY A 386 26.70 25.04 3.93
C GLY A 386 26.33 26.49 3.65
N TRP A 387 26.22 27.35 4.67
CA TRP A 387 26.07 28.78 4.45
C TRP A 387 27.36 29.40 3.93
N THR A 388 27.26 30.34 3.01
CA THR A 388 28.43 31.02 2.45
C THR A 388 28.50 32.49 2.84
N THR A 389 29.62 32.78 3.50
CA THR A 389 30.30 34.05 3.77
C THR A 389 30.84 34.85 2.59
N SER A 390 30.50 36.12 2.35
CA SER A 390 31.38 37.02 1.58
C SER A 390 31.42 38.41 2.21
N ASN A 391 32.61 38.90 2.59
CA ASN A 391 32.80 40.16 3.35
C ASN A 391 31.85 40.30 4.57
N ALA A 392 31.45 39.18 5.16
CA ALA A 392 30.62 39.09 6.35
C ALA A 392 31.26 38.09 7.30
N THR A 393 31.08 38.29 8.60
CA THR A 393 31.73 37.49 9.64
C THR A 393 30.69 36.95 10.61
N TYR A 394 30.79 35.67 10.95
CA TYR A 394 30.03 35.08 12.05
C TYR A 394 30.62 35.54 13.39
N VAL A 395 29.76 36.00 14.31
CA VAL A 395 30.14 36.43 15.66
C VAL A 395 29.29 35.67 16.68
N PRO A 396 29.90 34.82 17.53
CA PRO A 396 29.20 34.07 18.55
C PRO A 396 28.31 34.95 19.44
N GLY A 397 27.05 34.54 19.62
CA GLY A 397 26.05 35.25 20.42
C GLY A 397 25.41 36.49 19.75
N ILE A 398 25.81 36.84 18.52
CA ILE A 398 25.21 37.92 17.72
C ILE A 398 24.62 37.40 16.41
N GLY A 399 25.24 36.37 15.80
CA GLY A 399 24.85 35.83 14.50
C GLY A 399 25.84 36.25 13.41
N VAL A 400 25.35 36.58 12.21
CA VAL A 400 26.20 36.97 11.08
C VAL A 400 26.15 38.48 10.83
N LEU A 401 27.31 39.12 10.78
CA LEU A 401 27.46 40.56 10.57
C LEU A 401 28.10 40.88 9.21
N GLY A 402 27.47 41.76 8.44
CA GLY A 402 28.04 42.35 7.24
C GLY A 402 28.39 43.82 7.43
N MET A 403 29.68 44.15 7.44
CA MET A 403 30.18 45.50 7.68
C MET A 403 30.61 46.23 6.39
N ASP A 404 30.60 45.52 5.26
CA ASP A 404 31.01 46.04 3.96
C ASP A 404 29.83 46.25 3.01
N ALA A 405 29.96 47.18 2.06
CA ALA A 405 28.93 47.45 1.04
C ALA A 405 28.65 46.25 0.10
N ASN A 406 29.59 45.29 0.03
CA ASN A 406 29.48 44.06 -0.75
C ASN A 406 29.37 42.82 0.15
N ALA A 407 28.99 42.99 1.42
CA ALA A 407 28.80 41.89 2.35
C ALA A 407 27.56 41.07 2.01
N THR A 408 27.69 39.75 2.05
CA THR A 408 26.61 38.82 1.74
C THR A 408 26.64 37.59 2.65
N LEU A 409 25.47 37.14 3.06
CA LEU A 409 25.22 35.81 3.61
C LEU A 409 24.30 35.08 2.64
N THR A 410 24.62 33.86 2.24
CA THR A 410 23.77 33.04 1.36
C THR A 410 23.56 31.66 1.97
N SER A 411 22.32 31.20 2.01
CA SER A 411 21.94 29.88 2.51
C SER A 411 22.37 28.77 1.53
N PRO A 412 22.55 27.53 2.01
CA PRO A 412 22.47 26.37 1.12
C PRO A 412 21.10 26.33 0.42
N TRP A 413 20.98 25.48 -0.60
CA TRP A 413 19.67 25.14 -1.14
C TRP A 413 18.91 24.28 -0.14
N LEU A 414 17.79 24.79 0.36
CA LEU A 414 16.79 23.96 1.02
C LEU A 414 15.83 23.49 -0.05
N LEU A 415 15.92 22.20 -0.39
CA LEU A 415 15.13 21.63 -1.46
C LEU A 415 13.85 21.04 -0.89
N ALA A 416 12.76 21.17 -1.64
CA ALA A 416 11.50 20.55 -1.28
C ALA A 416 11.65 19.02 -1.22
N ASN A 417 10.99 18.39 -0.26
CA ASN A 417 10.92 16.93 -0.12
C ASN A 417 9.63 16.34 -0.72
N ALA A 418 8.66 17.19 -1.05
CA ALA A 418 7.40 16.87 -1.72
C ALA A 418 6.93 18.11 -2.49
N PRO A 419 5.96 17.99 -3.42
CA PRO A 419 5.35 19.14 -4.09
C PRO A 419 4.86 20.19 -3.09
N LEU A 420 5.26 21.45 -3.25
CA LEU A 420 4.98 22.51 -2.28
C LEU A 420 3.62 23.15 -2.53
N TYR A 421 2.80 23.27 -1.49
CA TYR A 421 1.57 24.08 -1.54
C TYR A 421 1.74 25.43 -0.84
N ASP A 422 2.70 25.55 0.07
CA ASP A 422 2.99 26.77 0.82
C ASP A 422 4.48 26.82 1.17
N ALA A 423 5.04 28.03 1.22
CA ALA A 423 6.41 28.26 1.67
C ALA A 423 6.53 29.63 2.35
N LYS A 424 7.25 29.67 3.46
CA LYS A 424 7.37 30.83 4.32
C LYS A 424 8.81 31.07 4.75
N LEU A 425 9.22 32.33 4.71
CA LEU A 425 10.49 32.82 5.23
C LEU A 425 10.23 33.86 6.30
N GLU A 426 10.78 33.66 7.50
CA GLU A 426 10.76 34.65 8.57
C GLU A 426 12.08 34.67 9.35
N GLY A 427 12.23 35.63 10.26
CA GLY A 427 13.41 35.73 11.13
C GLY A 427 13.82 37.17 11.43
N THR A 428 14.94 37.33 12.11
CA THR A 428 15.45 38.62 12.59
C THR A 428 16.65 39.08 11.77
N VAL A 429 16.42 40.07 10.90
CA VAL A 429 17.45 40.73 10.08
C VAL A 429 17.38 42.24 10.30
N SER A 430 18.48 42.86 10.75
CA SER A 430 18.56 44.32 10.87
C SER A 430 19.44 44.92 9.78
N SER A 431 18.96 46.02 9.18
CA SER A 431 19.73 46.86 8.23
C SER A 431 20.27 46.16 6.97
N GLY A 432 19.86 44.92 6.71
CA GLY A 432 20.17 44.16 5.50
C GLY A 432 18.94 43.98 4.60
N GLN A 433 19.17 43.79 3.30
CA GLN A 433 18.12 43.42 2.35
C GLN A 433 18.08 41.91 2.20
N VAL A 434 16.93 41.31 2.51
CA VAL A 434 16.68 39.88 2.28
C VAL A 434 16.27 39.67 0.82
N GLN A 435 16.83 38.65 0.20
CA GLN A 435 16.53 38.20 -1.15
C GLN A 435 16.23 36.69 -1.14
N VAL A 436 15.31 36.25 -1.99
CA VAL A 436 14.96 34.83 -2.14
C VAL A 436 14.96 34.43 -3.61
N ARG A 437 15.09 33.12 -3.86
CA ARG A 437 14.74 32.49 -5.13
C ARG A 437 14.28 31.06 -4.92
N ALA A 438 13.39 30.60 -5.80
CA ALA A 438 12.73 29.30 -5.73
C ALA A 438 13.32 28.25 -6.69
N HIS A 439 14.15 28.67 -7.65
CA HIS A 439 14.80 27.81 -8.64
C HIS A 439 16.23 28.34 -8.95
N PRO A 440 17.21 27.48 -9.27
CA PRO A 440 18.57 27.90 -9.60
C PRO A 440 18.70 28.94 -10.72
N ASP A 441 17.81 28.87 -11.71
CA ASP A 441 17.76 29.80 -12.84
C ASP A 441 16.92 31.06 -12.57
N HIS A 442 16.18 31.09 -11.46
CA HIS A 442 15.42 32.29 -11.09
C HIS A 442 16.36 33.40 -10.58
N PRO A 443 16.09 34.67 -10.96
CA PRO A 443 16.81 35.80 -10.41
C PRO A 443 16.51 35.95 -8.91
N TRP A 444 17.42 36.61 -8.19
CA TRP A 444 17.19 36.99 -6.79
C TRP A 444 16.09 38.05 -6.68
N THR A 445 15.11 37.81 -5.82
CA THR A 445 13.97 38.71 -5.58
C THR A 445 14.06 39.31 -4.18
N ASN A 446 14.00 40.63 -4.05
CA ASN A 446 13.97 41.31 -2.75
C ASN A 446 12.65 41.04 -2.03
N VAL A 447 12.72 40.70 -0.74
CA VAL A 447 11.54 40.44 0.09
C VAL A 447 11.63 41.17 1.44
N THR A 448 10.49 41.24 2.13
CA THR A 448 10.38 41.72 3.51
C THR A 448 9.91 40.55 4.38
N LEU A 449 10.44 40.44 5.61
CA LEU A 449 10.07 39.37 6.53
C LEU A 449 8.85 39.78 7.40
N PRO A 450 7.88 38.87 7.65
CA PRO A 450 7.77 37.53 7.07
C PRO A 450 7.35 37.59 5.60
N TYR A 451 7.91 36.70 4.78
CA TYR A 451 7.60 36.53 3.37
C TYR A 451 6.86 35.20 3.18
N MET A 452 5.66 35.27 2.60
CA MET A 452 4.92 34.10 2.13
C MET A 452 5.14 33.99 0.63
N ALA A 453 5.74 32.90 0.18
CA ALA A 453 5.86 32.58 -1.24
C ALA A 453 4.57 31.95 -1.74
N GLU A 454 4.27 32.10 -3.02
CA GLU A 454 3.22 31.36 -3.72
C GLU A 454 3.93 30.30 -4.57
N PRO A 455 4.05 29.04 -4.09
CA PRO A 455 4.71 27.99 -4.85
C PRO A 455 3.95 27.68 -6.14
N ASP A 456 4.70 27.33 -7.17
CA ASP A 456 4.20 26.79 -8.43
C ASP A 456 4.97 25.51 -8.80
N GLN A 457 4.63 24.86 -9.92
CA GLN A 457 5.31 23.65 -10.36
C GLN A 457 6.82 23.83 -10.65
N SER A 458 7.30 25.07 -10.84
CA SER A 458 8.72 25.38 -11.04
C SER A 458 9.49 25.56 -9.72
N THR A 459 8.77 25.63 -8.59
CA THR A 459 9.35 25.81 -7.26
C THR A 459 9.96 24.50 -6.78
N VAL A 460 11.29 24.45 -6.75
CA VAL A 460 12.05 23.24 -6.34
C VAL A 460 12.55 23.30 -4.90
N GLY A 461 12.44 24.46 -4.26
CA GLY A 461 12.91 24.72 -2.91
C GLY A 461 13.04 26.22 -2.67
N MET A 462 13.88 26.59 -1.70
CA MET A 462 14.15 27.97 -1.34
C MET A 462 15.65 28.19 -1.08
N GLN A 463 16.19 29.25 -1.67
CA GLN A 463 17.49 29.80 -1.31
C GLN A 463 17.34 31.26 -0.88
N VAL A 464 18.00 31.62 0.21
CA VAL A 464 17.92 32.94 0.83
C VAL A 464 19.28 33.59 0.84
N ARG A 465 19.31 34.90 0.61
CA ARG A 465 20.51 35.72 0.70
C ARG A 465 20.21 37.03 1.40
N VAL A 466 21.12 37.46 2.26
CA VAL A 466 21.11 38.80 2.85
C VAL A 466 22.25 39.59 2.25
N VAL A 467 21.95 40.80 1.76
CA VAL A 467 22.92 41.71 1.15
C VAL A 467 22.85 43.08 1.81
N SER A 468 23.96 43.82 1.72
CA SER A 468 24.04 45.18 2.23
C SER A 468 23.12 46.15 1.47
N THR A 469 22.40 47.00 2.21
CA THR A 469 21.71 48.16 1.64
C THR A 469 22.65 49.35 1.57
N VAL A 470 23.01 49.78 0.36
CA VAL A 470 23.87 50.95 0.17
C VAL A 470 23.08 52.25 0.47
N PRO A 471 23.65 53.24 1.17
CA PRO A 471 22.98 54.51 1.44
C PRO A 471 22.48 55.19 0.16
N ALA A 472 21.22 55.63 0.16
CA ALA A 472 20.58 56.26 -1.00
C ALA A 472 21.25 57.58 -1.43
N ASP A 473 21.97 58.23 -0.52
CA ASP A 473 22.75 59.45 -0.77
C ASP A 473 24.14 59.18 -1.40
N GLY A 474 24.52 57.91 -1.55
CA GLY A 474 25.83 57.48 -2.04
C GLY A 474 26.99 57.75 -1.08
N ASN A 475 26.74 58.27 0.13
CA ASN A 475 27.77 58.55 1.11
C ASN A 475 28.06 57.31 1.97
N MET A 476 29.15 56.61 1.66
CA MET A 476 29.54 55.39 2.37
C MET A 476 29.91 55.62 3.85
N SER A 477 30.10 56.88 4.29
CA SER A 477 30.28 57.19 5.72
C SER A 477 29.00 56.96 6.54
N ASN A 478 27.84 56.89 5.86
CA ASN A 478 26.53 56.60 6.45
C ASN A 478 26.15 55.11 6.30
N PHE A 479 27.09 54.26 5.89
CA PHE A 479 26.83 52.82 5.75
C PHE A 479 26.51 52.20 7.11
N THR A 480 25.38 51.49 7.16
CA THR A 480 24.95 50.75 8.35
C THR A 480 25.25 49.27 8.14
N ALA A 481 26.02 48.68 9.05
CA ALA A 481 26.24 47.24 9.05
C ALA A 481 24.92 46.49 9.25
N TRP A 482 24.75 45.35 8.59
CA TRP A 482 23.60 44.48 8.78
C TRP A 482 23.94 43.30 9.70
N ASN A 483 22.94 42.80 10.43
CA ASN A 483 23.06 41.58 11.23
C ASN A 483 21.89 40.63 10.96
N VAL A 484 22.17 39.34 10.98
CA VAL A 484 21.19 38.26 10.92
C VAL A 484 21.34 37.44 12.19
N GLU A 485 20.28 37.37 13.00
CA GLU A 485 20.27 36.61 14.27
C GLU A 485 19.66 35.22 14.07
N ASP A 486 18.55 35.15 13.32
CA ASP A 486 17.85 33.91 13.02
C ASP A 486 17.10 34.00 11.69
N LEU A 487 16.86 32.83 11.08
CA LEU A 487 15.99 32.62 9.94
C LEU A 487 15.22 31.31 10.12
N SER A 488 13.93 31.34 9.78
CA SER A 488 13.04 30.20 9.67
C SER A 488 12.60 30.04 8.21
N LEU A 489 12.86 28.86 7.65
CA LEU A 489 12.58 28.52 6.26
C LEU A 489 11.62 27.34 6.25
N ASP A 490 10.33 27.62 6.12
CA ASP A 490 9.30 26.59 6.09
C ASP A 490 8.87 26.32 4.65
N MET A 491 8.84 25.05 4.27
CA MET A 491 8.39 24.58 2.95
C MET A 491 7.44 23.41 3.17
N PHE A 492 6.14 23.67 3.07
CA PHE A 492 5.12 22.67 3.38
C PHE A 492 4.73 21.90 2.12
N GLY A 493 5.03 20.60 2.15
CA GLY A 493 4.72 19.66 1.09
C GLY A 493 3.28 19.15 1.11
N GLY A 494 2.89 18.60 -0.02
CA GLY A 494 1.62 17.92 -0.23
C GLY A 494 1.75 16.80 -1.25
N GLN A 495 0.61 16.29 -1.71
CA GLN A 495 0.55 15.17 -2.64
C GLN A 495 0.09 15.62 -4.04
N HIS A 496 0.75 15.10 -5.06
CA HIS A 496 0.26 15.08 -6.44
C HIS A 496 -0.41 13.72 -6.72
N PRO A 497 -1.25 13.61 -7.76
CA PRO A 497 -1.84 12.32 -8.12
C PRO A 497 -0.79 11.43 -8.80
N ALA A 498 -0.69 10.17 -8.39
CA ALA A 498 0.11 9.17 -9.09
C ALA A 498 -0.75 8.45 -10.13
N ARG A 499 -0.30 8.49 -11.39
CA ARG A 499 -0.96 7.83 -12.53
C ARG A 499 -2.47 8.14 -12.61
N PRO A 500 -2.85 9.43 -12.68
CA PRO A 500 -4.26 9.80 -12.81
C PRO A 500 -4.87 9.23 -14.10
N THR A 501 -6.09 8.72 -14.00
CA THR A 501 -6.82 8.07 -15.10
C THR A 501 -8.28 8.54 -15.14
N LEU A 502 -8.90 8.36 -16.30
CA LEU A 502 -10.34 8.54 -16.52
C LEU A 502 -10.90 7.25 -17.11
N ASP A 503 -11.95 6.72 -16.50
CA ASP A 503 -12.61 5.47 -16.91
C ASP A 503 -14.13 5.59 -16.77
N PHE A 504 -14.83 5.85 -17.88
CA PHE A 504 -16.27 6.15 -17.86
C PHE A 504 -17.15 5.02 -17.32
N ASN A 505 -16.79 3.77 -17.61
CA ASN A 505 -17.62 2.60 -17.34
C ASN A 505 -17.10 1.74 -16.19
N LEU A 506 -15.93 2.09 -15.63
CA LEU A 506 -15.19 1.28 -14.66
C LEU A 506 -14.87 -0.10 -15.23
N ASP A 507 -14.54 -0.14 -16.52
CA ASP A 507 -14.20 -1.35 -17.26
C ASP A 507 -12.68 -1.57 -17.35
N GLU A 508 -11.91 -0.75 -16.65
CA GLU A 508 -10.45 -0.73 -16.60
C GLU A 508 -9.80 -0.42 -17.95
N ARG A 509 -10.55 0.21 -18.87
CA ARG A 509 -10.03 0.70 -20.15
C ARG A 509 -10.00 2.22 -20.13
N TYR A 510 -8.85 2.79 -19.79
CA TYR A 510 -8.74 4.23 -19.59
C TYR A 510 -8.93 5.04 -20.88
N GLU A 511 -9.87 6.00 -20.85
CA GLU A 511 -10.08 6.99 -21.91
C GLU A 511 -9.04 8.12 -21.89
N TRP A 512 -8.42 8.33 -20.74
CA TRP A 512 -7.32 9.26 -20.54
C TRP A 512 -6.47 8.79 -19.36
N GLY A 513 -5.21 9.15 -19.38
CA GLY A 513 -4.23 8.68 -18.41
C GLY A 513 -3.55 7.39 -18.87
N GLY A 514 -2.90 6.70 -17.95
CA GLY A 514 -2.27 5.44 -18.25
C GLY A 514 -1.17 5.06 -17.27
N GLU A 515 -0.82 3.78 -17.34
CA GLU A 515 0.01 3.11 -16.37
C GLU A 515 1.43 2.90 -16.90
N ASP A 516 2.40 3.43 -16.18
CA ASP A 516 3.68 2.74 -16.01
C ASP A 516 4.08 2.91 -14.55
N ALA A 517 4.10 1.83 -13.79
CA ALA A 517 4.36 1.87 -12.35
C ALA A 517 5.78 2.38 -12.01
N ARG A 518 6.68 2.50 -13.00
CA ARG A 518 8.02 3.09 -12.84
C ARG A 518 8.03 4.60 -12.98
N VAL A 519 6.94 5.19 -13.48
CA VAL A 519 6.68 6.62 -13.42
C VAL A 519 5.90 6.90 -12.13
N GLY A 520 6.52 7.68 -11.27
CA GLY A 520 6.02 8.09 -9.98
C GLY A 520 4.92 9.14 -10.06
N THR A 521 4.85 9.95 -9.03
CA THR A 521 3.80 10.95 -8.89
C THR A 521 3.82 11.99 -10.04
N TRP A 522 2.67 12.43 -10.54
CA TRP A 522 2.63 13.29 -11.72
C TRP A 522 3.25 14.68 -11.46
N GLY A 523 4.34 15.02 -12.15
CA GLY A 523 5.16 16.22 -11.91
C GLY A 523 6.28 16.02 -10.88
N TRP A 524 6.35 14.84 -10.26
CA TRP A 524 7.32 14.49 -9.24
C TRP A 524 7.74 13.02 -9.36
N GLN A 525 8.83 12.76 -10.07
CA GLN A 525 9.30 11.40 -10.25
C GLN A 525 10.08 10.92 -9.02
N ASP A 526 9.48 9.99 -8.28
CA ASP A 526 9.91 9.45 -6.99
C ASP A 526 10.10 7.92 -7.00
N ARG A 527 9.91 7.27 -8.16
CA ARG A 527 10.07 5.81 -8.31
C ARG A 527 11.33 5.40 -9.07
N PHE A 528 11.91 4.28 -8.66
CA PHE A 528 12.99 3.61 -9.37
C PHE A 528 12.44 2.70 -10.47
N ALA A 529 13.31 2.16 -11.32
CA ALA A 529 12.93 1.33 -12.47
C ALA A 529 12.30 -0.03 -12.08
N ASN A 530 12.32 -0.40 -10.79
CA ASN A 530 11.59 -1.53 -10.23
C ASN A 530 10.16 -1.17 -9.78
N ALA A 531 9.68 0.05 -10.08
CA ALA A 531 8.38 0.59 -9.69
C ALA A 531 8.21 0.89 -8.18
N GLU A 532 9.28 0.84 -7.40
CA GLU A 532 9.27 1.12 -5.96
C GLU A 532 9.87 2.49 -5.65
N GLU A 533 9.46 3.12 -4.55
CA GLU A 533 10.05 4.37 -4.02
C GLU A 533 11.40 4.14 -3.32
N ARG A 534 11.74 2.87 -3.06
CA ARG A 534 12.96 2.45 -2.38
C ARG A 534 13.65 1.34 -3.16
N MET A 535 14.98 1.42 -3.22
CA MET A 535 15.80 0.43 -3.91
C MET A 535 16.95 -0.05 -3.01
N GLU A 536 16.93 -1.33 -2.66
CA GLU A 536 18.02 -1.97 -1.93
C GLU A 536 19.15 -2.39 -2.87
N LEU A 537 20.38 -2.13 -2.46
CA LEU A 537 21.61 -2.43 -3.16
C LEU A 537 22.55 -3.21 -2.23
N SER A 538 22.98 -4.38 -2.68
CA SER A 538 24.07 -5.13 -2.05
C SER A 538 25.41 -4.60 -2.56
N LEU A 539 26.25 -4.08 -1.68
CA LEU A 539 27.55 -3.48 -2.01
C LEU A 539 28.70 -4.44 -1.68
N THR A 540 29.63 -4.59 -2.63
CA THR A 540 30.84 -5.41 -2.45
C THR A 540 32.10 -4.56 -2.63
N SER A 541 33.13 -4.85 -1.85
CA SER A 541 34.39 -4.11 -1.93
C SER A 541 35.05 -4.29 -3.31
N GLY A 542 35.07 -3.22 -4.11
CA GLY A 542 35.77 -3.19 -5.39
C GLY A 542 34.89 -3.22 -6.65
N ALA A 543 33.56 -3.28 -6.53
CA ALA A 543 32.65 -3.12 -7.65
C ALA A 543 31.39 -2.32 -7.23
N PRO A 544 30.99 -1.28 -7.99
CA PRO A 544 29.75 -0.56 -7.73
C PRO A 544 28.53 -1.43 -8.06
N SER A 545 27.41 -1.13 -7.42
CA SER A 545 26.08 -1.67 -7.72
C SER A 545 25.21 -0.60 -8.35
N ASP A 546 24.36 -1.01 -9.29
CA ASP A 546 23.55 -0.11 -10.09
C ASP A 546 22.12 0.00 -9.57
N ALA A 547 21.66 1.24 -9.40
CA ALA A 547 20.25 1.58 -9.34
C ALA A 547 19.83 2.29 -10.63
N ARG A 548 18.66 1.93 -11.16
CA ARG A 548 18.11 2.54 -12.38
C ARG A 548 16.83 3.26 -12.06
N LEU A 549 16.58 4.34 -12.78
CA LEU A 549 15.38 5.15 -12.66
C LEU A 549 15.09 5.80 -14.00
N TRP A 550 13.86 6.23 -14.17
CA TRP A 550 13.46 7.06 -15.30
C TRP A 550 13.35 8.49 -14.84
N VAL A 551 13.83 9.43 -15.65
CA VAL A 551 13.86 10.86 -15.33
C VAL A 551 13.28 11.61 -16.52
N PRO A 552 12.48 12.68 -16.32
CA PRO A 552 11.99 13.51 -17.41
C PRO A 552 13.11 13.91 -18.37
N SER A 553 12.91 13.65 -19.66
CA SER A 553 13.90 13.94 -20.71
C SER A 553 14.09 15.45 -20.90
N ASP A 554 13.00 16.20 -20.72
CA ASP A 554 12.91 17.65 -20.85
C ASP A 554 12.30 18.25 -19.57
N ASP A 555 12.50 19.56 -19.35
CA ASP A 555 11.93 20.33 -18.24
C ASP A 555 12.21 19.79 -16.82
N LEU A 556 13.28 19.00 -16.65
CA LEU A 556 13.77 18.58 -15.33
C LEU A 556 14.27 19.80 -14.55
N THR A 557 13.63 20.11 -13.43
CA THR A 557 13.92 21.28 -12.59
C THR A 557 14.77 20.95 -11.36
N SER A 558 14.68 19.73 -10.84
CA SER A 558 15.52 19.28 -9.73
C SER A 558 15.78 17.78 -9.74
N PHE A 559 16.87 17.37 -9.11
CA PHE A 559 17.25 15.97 -8.95
C PHE A 559 17.89 15.73 -7.58
N GLY A 560 17.50 14.67 -6.89
CA GLY A 560 18.15 14.22 -5.66
C GLY A 560 17.54 12.94 -5.10
N PHE A 561 18.22 12.34 -4.12
CA PHE A 561 17.75 11.17 -3.38
C PHE A 561 18.52 11.05 -2.06
N ALA A 562 18.05 10.19 -1.16
CA ALA A 562 18.73 9.81 0.06
C ALA A 562 19.31 8.39 -0.03
N TYR A 563 20.33 8.10 0.76
CA TYR A 563 20.88 6.75 0.93
C TYR A 563 21.05 6.41 2.41
N GLY A 564 20.85 5.14 2.76
CA GLY A 564 21.06 4.60 4.10
C GLY A 564 21.61 3.17 4.06
N ALA A 565 22.81 2.97 4.59
CA ALA A 565 23.45 1.69 4.78
C ALA A 565 22.82 0.95 5.96
N GLN A 566 21.99 -0.05 5.68
CA GLN A 566 21.45 -0.97 6.70
C GLN A 566 22.56 -1.81 7.34
N SER A 567 23.63 -2.09 6.59
CA SER A 567 24.87 -2.68 7.10
C SER A 567 26.07 -2.17 6.30
N GLY A 568 27.22 -2.00 6.95
CA GLY A 568 28.42 -1.50 6.31
C GLY A 568 28.40 0.02 6.04
N THR A 569 28.97 0.46 4.93
CA THR A 569 29.14 1.89 4.60
C THR A 569 29.06 2.15 3.10
N VAL A 570 28.63 3.36 2.73
CA VAL A 570 28.71 3.87 1.34
C VAL A 570 30.00 4.67 1.20
N LEU A 571 30.74 4.48 0.12
CA LEU A 571 32.04 5.14 -0.16
C LEU A 571 31.94 6.21 -1.27
N GLU A 572 31.23 5.89 -2.35
CA GLU A 572 31.12 6.73 -3.54
C GLU A 572 29.75 6.54 -4.20
N ILE A 573 29.22 7.63 -4.75
CA ILE A 573 27.98 7.68 -5.50
C ILE A 573 28.24 8.44 -6.81
N ALA A 574 27.94 7.81 -7.94
CA ALA A 574 28.06 8.39 -9.27
C ALA A 574 26.74 8.33 -10.02
N LEU A 575 26.43 9.36 -10.80
CA LEU A 575 25.22 9.48 -11.62
C LEU A 575 25.61 9.51 -13.10
N PHE A 576 24.92 8.70 -13.90
CA PHE A 576 25.13 8.58 -15.33
C PHE A 576 23.82 8.69 -16.11
N VAL A 577 23.93 9.23 -17.31
CA VAL A 577 22.95 9.01 -18.40
C VAL A 577 23.65 8.19 -19.46
N GLN A 578 23.17 6.97 -19.69
CA GLN A 578 23.87 5.99 -20.53
C GLN A 578 25.33 5.80 -20.07
N ASN A 579 26.31 6.24 -20.87
CA ASN A 579 27.74 6.16 -20.55
C ASN A 579 28.36 7.53 -20.18
N THR A 580 27.54 8.59 -20.09
CA THR A 580 28.01 9.94 -19.75
C THR A 580 27.94 10.14 -18.24
N LEU A 581 29.09 10.36 -17.61
CA LEU A 581 29.17 10.72 -16.18
C LEU A 581 28.66 12.16 -15.98
N VAL A 582 27.67 12.31 -15.10
CA VAL A 582 27.04 13.60 -14.76
C VAL A 582 27.61 14.16 -13.48
N ALA A 583 27.65 13.34 -12.43
CA ALA A 583 28.13 13.74 -11.11
C ALA A 583 28.79 12.56 -10.40
N ASN A 584 29.78 12.86 -9.55
CA ASN A 584 30.44 11.88 -8.71
C ASN A 584 30.74 12.50 -7.33
N ARG A 585 30.50 11.75 -6.25
CA ARG A 585 30.67 12.17 -4.86
C ARG A 585 31.25 11.05 -4.03
N SER A 586 32.35 11.33 -3.32
CA SER A 586 32.77 10.48 -2.20
C SER A 586 32.01 10.89 -0.94
N THR A 587 31.59 9.90 -0.17
CA THR A 587 30.84 10.05 1.07
C THR A 587 31.71 9.86 2.32
N ASN A 588 32.99 9.48 2.16
CA ASN A 588 33.91 9.16 3.27
C ASN A 588 33.43 8.03 4.19
N ALA A 589 32.82 6.96 3.63
CA ALA A 589 32.36 5.79 4.39
C ALA A 589 31.25 6.10 5.41
N THR A 590 30.30 6.96 5.05
CA THR A 590 29.11 7.25 5.87
C THR A 590 28.06 6.14 5.83
N THR A 591 27.19 6.12 6.83
CA THR A 591 26.04 5.20 6.92
C THR A 591 24.76 5.78 6.35
N ALA A 592 24.62 7.10 6.25
CA ALA A 592 23.46 7.72 5.61
C ALA A 592 23.82 9.08 5.02
N GLY A 593 22.97 9.61 4.14
CA GLY A 593 23.13 10.97 3.63
C GLY A 593 22.18 11.31 2.50
N LEU A 594 22.34 12.52 1.97
CA LEU A 594 21.58 13.07 0.85
C LEU A 594 22.49 13.31 -0.35
N PHE A 595 21.99 13.03 -1.55
CA PHE A 595 22.61 13.34 -2.83
C PHE A 595 21.72 14.32 -3.58
N HIS A 596 22.29 15.42 -4.06
CA HIS A 596 21.61 16.37 -4.95
C HIS A 596 22.62 16.99 -5.92
N LEU A 597 22.14 17.34 -7.11
CA LEU A 597 22.97 18.01 -8.11
C LEU A 597 23.11 19.50 -7.78
N ASN A 598 24.31 20.05 -7.98
CA ASN A 598 24.48 21.50 -8.01
C ASN A 598 24.05 22.07 -9.38
N GLY A 599 24.00 23.39 -9.53
CA GLY A 599 23.54 24.02 -10.78
C GLY A 599 24.32 23.58 -12.04
N SER A 600 25.64 23.44 -11.96
CA SER A 600 26.45 23.00 -13.12
C SER A 600 26.23 21.53 -13.48
N GLU A 601 26.03 20.68 -12.48
CA GLU A 601 25.72 19.26 -12.68
C GLU A 601 24.29 19.07 -13.21
N MET A 602 23.35 19.90 -12.76
CA MET A 602 21.99 19.92 -13.31
C MET A 602 22.03 20.24 -14.81
N THR A 603 22.77 21.28 -15.22
CA THR A 603 22.95 21.61 -16.64
C THR A 603 23.59 20.47 -17.43
N ALA A 604 24.59 19.78 -16.84
CA ALA A 604 25.20 18.62 -17.47
C ALA A 604 24.21 17.45 -17.61
N PHE A 605 23.35 17.25 -16.60
CA PHE A 605 22.35 16.19 -16.57
C PHE A 605 21.29 16.40 -17.66
N THR A 606 20.67 17.59 -17.70
CA THR A 606 19.66 17.93 -18.72
C THR A 606 20.24 17.90 -20.13
N THR A 607 21.49 18.34 -20.31
CA THR A 607 22.19 18.20 -21.61
C THR A 607 22.37 16.73 -22.01
N ALA A 608 22.70 15.84 -21.07
CA ALA A 608 22.88 14.42 -21.36
C ALA A 608 21.54 13.72 -21.67
N LEU A 609 20.47 14.08 -20.95
CA LEU A 609 19.10 13.58 -21.19
C LEU A 609 18.59 13.97 -22.58
N ALA A 610 18.70 15.25 -22.97
CA ALA A 610 18.26 15.74 -24.27
C ALA A 610 18.97 15.11 -25.49
N ASN A 611 20.15 14.51 -25.28
CA ASN A 611 20.92 13.81 -26.32
C ASN A 611 20.72 12.28 -26.31
N THR A 612 19.81 11.77 -25.48
CA THR A 612 19.51 10.34 -25.34
C THR A 612 18.10 10.05 -25.83
N ALA A 613 17.86 8.87 -26.40
CA ALA A 613 16.52 8.48 -26.83
C ALA A 613 15.60 8.19 -25.63
N ASN A 614 14.35 8.64 -25.73
CA ASN A 614 13.33 8.43 -24.70
C ASN A 614 13.00 6.94 -24.53
N SER A 615 12.74 6.55 -23.29
CA SER A 615 12.34 5.19 -22.89
C SER A 615 10.81 5.02 -22.91
N VAL A 616 10.07 6.01 -22.40
CA VAL A 616 8.60 6.00 -22.36
C VAL A 616 8.07 7.44 -22.47
N ASP A 617 6.81 7.60 -22.86
CA ASP A 617 6.05 8.85 -22.77
C ASP A 617 4.78 8.58 -21.95
N VAL A 618 4.60 9.33 -20.86
CA VAL A 618 3.45 9.20 -19.95
C VAL A 618 2.87 10.58 -19.71
N LEU A 619 1.55 10.74 -19.93
CA LEU A 619 0.82 11.99 -19.72
C LEU A 619 1.47 13.21 -20.43
N GLY A 620 2.02 13.00 -21.62
CA GLY A 620 2.68 14.05 -22.41
C GLY A 620 4.08 14.43 -21.93
N THR A 621 4.67 13.66 -21.02
CA THR A 621 6.06 13.80 -20.57
C THR A 621 6.88 12.61 -21.02
N ALA A 622 7.96 12.87 -21.75
CA ALA A 622 8.93 11.84 -22.11
C ALA A 622 9.93 11.60 -20.97
N PHE A 623 10.29 10.34 -20.73
CA PHE A 623 11.26 9.94 -19.73
C PHE A 623 12.43 9.17 -20.34
N THR A 624 13.62 9.38 -19.79
CA THR A 624 14.87 8.72 -20.15
C THR A 624 15.47 7.98 -18.94
N GLU A 625 16.01 6.78 -19.17
CA GLU A 625 16.70 6.02 -18.12
C GLU A 625 18.02 6.68 -17.69
N ALA A 626 18.18 6.89 -16.38
CA ALA A 626 19.43 7.26 -15.73
C ALA A 626 19.91 6.12 -14.80
N ARG A 627 21.21 6.08 -14.54
CA ARG A 627 21.87 5.07 -13.68
C ARG A 627 22.61 5.74 -12.53
N ILE A 628 22.35 5.27 -11.32
CA ILE A 628 23.11 5.60 -10.11
C ILE A 628 24.03 4.42 -9.80
N GLU A 629 25.33 4.66 -9.73
CA GLU A 629 26.33 3.70 -9.28
C GLU A 629 26.68 4.00 -7.81
N VAL A 630 26.56 2.99 -6.95
CA VAL A 630 26.90 3.10 -5.53
C VAL A 630 28.01 2.11 -5.21
N SER A 631 29.11 2.58 -4.62
CA SER A 631 30.20 1.73 -4.14
C SER A 631 30.33 1.79 -2.63
N GLY A 632 30.81 0.71 -2.01
CA GLY A 632 30.91 0.57 -0.55
C GLY A 632 30.97 -0.88 -0.12
N ASN A 633 30.44 -1.19 1.05
CA ASN A 633 30.31 -2.54 1.58
C ASN A 633 29.01 -2.72 2.35
N GLY A 634 28.42 -3.92 2.30
CA GLY A 634 27.21 -4.26 3.05
C GLY A 634 25.93 -4.06 2.24
N VAL A 635 24.87 -3.55 2.86
CA VAL A 635 23.56 -3.36 2.24
C VAL A 635 23.14 -1.90 2.40
N THR A 636 22.78 -1.25 1.30
CA THR A 636 22.35 0.15 1.26
C THR A 636 20.99 0.26 0.60
N VAL A 637 20.13 1.12 1.14
CA VAL A 637 18.86 1.47 0.52
C VAL A 637 18.94 2.90 -0.02
N LEU A 638 18.50 3.09 -1.26
CA LEU A 638 18.19 4.39 -1.83
C LEU A 638 16.70 4.67 -1.65
N GLY A 639 16.33 5.91 -1.39
CA GLY A 639 14.93 6.33 -1.24
C GLY A 639 14.78 7.84 -1.24
N GLY A 640 13.53 8.32 -1.16
CA GLY A 640 13.24 9.76 -1.26
C GLY A 640 13.75 10.35 -2.58
N LEU A 641 13.62 9.59 -3.67
CA LEU A 641 13.98 10.05 -5.00
C LEU A 641 13.13 11.26 -5.36
N ARG A 642 13.77 12.24 -5.98
CA ARG A 642 13.14 13.44 -6.50
C ARG A 642 13.71 13.73 -7.87
N ALA A 643 12.84 13.73 -8.87
CA ALA A 643 13.07 14.30 -10.18
C ALA A 643 11.85 15.15 -10.57
N THR A 644 11.90 16.46 -10.32
CA THR A 644 10.75 17.35 -10.50
C THR A 644 10.69 17.92 -11.91
N TYR A 645 9.49 18.11 -12.43
CA TYR A 645 9.24 18.67 -13.75
C TYR A 645 7.87 19.35 -13.80
N ASN A 646 7.67 20.26 -14.75
CA ASN A 646 6.39 20.94 -14.92
C ASN A 646 5.42 20.02 -15.69
N ALA A 647 4.52 19.37 -14.97
CA ALA A 647 3.57 18.42 -15.52
C ALA A 647 2.32 19.13 -16.06
N SER A 648 1.99 18.84 -17.30
CA SER A 648 0.72 19.20 -17.91
C SER A 648 0.43 18.30 -19.10
N GLN A 649 -0.85 18.07 -19.38
CA GLN A 649 -1.25 17.39 -20.60
C GLN A 649 -2.41 18.15 -21.26
N ARG A 650 -2.23 18.47 -22.54
CA ARG A 650 -3.30 18.98 -23.39
C ARG A 650 -3.89 17.84 -24.19
N LEU A 651 -5.10 17.46 -23.87
CA LEU A 651 -5.89 16.51 -24.63
C LEU A 651 -6.57 17.23 -25.79
N VAL A 652 -6.25 16.82 -27.01
CA VAL A 652 -6.98 17.20 -28.23
C VAL A 652 -7.59 15.93 -28.79
N ALA A 653 -8.90 15.79 -28.59
CA ALA A 653 -9.63 14.57 -28.83
C ALA A 653 -10.59 14.78 -30.01
N ASP A 654 -10.42 14.02 -31.09
CA ASP A 654 -11.36 14.00 -32.22
C ASP A 654 -12.46 12.95 -32.00
N SER A 655 -13.39 12.84 -32.95
CA SER A 655 -14.54 11.93 -32.87
C SER A 655 -14.17 10.45 -32.71
N ALA A 656 -12.98 10.03 -33.14
CA ALA A 656 -12.51 8.65 -33.10
C ALA A 656 -11.60 8.36 -31.88
N SER A 657 -11.19 9.39 -31.13
CA SER A 657 -10.43 9.23 -29.90
C SER A 657 -11.20 8.45 -28.83
N ALA A 658 -10.47 7.70 -28.00
CA ALA A 658 -11.05 6.93 -26.89
C ALA A 658 -11.89 7.82 -25.97
N PHE A 659 -11.38 9.00 -25.62
CA PHE A 659 -12.10 9.99 -24.81
C PHE A 659 -13.47 10.36 -25.39
N VAL A 660 -13.56 10.76 -26.66
CA VAL A 660 -14.85 11.17 -27.24
C VAL A 660 -15.79 9.98 -27.40
N MET A 661 -15.26 8.81 -27.77
CA MET A 661 -16.04 7.58 -27.85
C MET A 661 -16.63 7.18 -26.50
N GLY A 662 -15.83 7.22 -25.42
CA GLY A 662 -16.23 6.91 -24.05
C GLY A 662 -17.24 7.91 -23.50
N VAL A 663 -17.05 9.22 -23.74
CA VAL A 663 -18.07 10.24 -23.39
C VAL A 663 -19.39 9.91 -24.10
N ASN A 664 -19.35 9.64 -25.41
CA ASN A 664 -20.56 9.35 -26.17
C ASN A 664 -21.24 8.06 -25.72
N GLU A 665 -20.48 7.09 -25.22
CA GLU A 665 -20.99 5.85 -24.66
C GLU A 665 -21.66 6.03 -23.30
N ALA A 666 -20.98 6.72 -22.38
CA ALA A 666 -21.47 7.02 -21.03
C ALA A 666 -22.85 7.70 -21.06
N ARG A 667 -23.07 8.53 -22.11
CA ARG A 667 -24.34 9.24 -22.34
C ARG A 667 -25.56 8.35 -22.50
N THR A 668 -25.39 7.08 -22.82
CA THR A 668 -26.51 6.13 -22.92
C THR A 668 -27.19 5.86 -21.57
N SER A 669 -26.48 6.08 -20.46
CA SER A 669 -26.98 5.92 -19.09
C SER A 669 -27.40 7.24 -18.41
N VAL A 670 -27.07 8.39 -19.02
CA VAL A 670 -27.29 9.73 -18.44
C VAL A 670 -28.67 10.27 -18.81
N ALA A 671 -29.45 10.66 -17.80
CA ALA A 671 -30.78 11.23 -18.00
C ALA A 671 -30.75 12.57 -18.75
N ASN A 672 -31.70 12.76 -19.67
CA ASN A 672 -31.95 14.04 -20.32
C ASN A 672 -32.79 14.94 -19.41
N VAL A 673 -32.27 16.12 -19.07
CA VAL A 673 -32.99 17.14 -18.30
C VAL A 673 -32.98 18.45 -19.10
N GLY A 674 -34.16 18.86 -19.58
CA GLY A 674 -34.29 20.14 -20.30
C GLY A 674 -33.57 20.20 -21.66
N GLY A 675 -33.28 19.06 -22.28
CA GLY A 675 -32.58 19.00 -23.57
C GLY A 675 -31.05 18.92 -23.44
N MET A 676 -30.52 18.76 -22.22
CA MET A 676 -29.10 18.62 -21.92
C MET A 676 -28.86 17.33 -21.12
N GLN A 677 -27.65 16.80 -21.23
CA GLN A 677 -27.13 15.69 -20.43
C GLN A 677 -25.86 16.16 -19.72
N ALA A 678 -25.82 16.01 -18.40
CA ALA A 678 -24.63 16.29 -17.58
C ALA A 678 -23.84 14.99 -17.42
N VAL A 679 -22.83 14.79 -18.28
CA VAL A 679 -22.07 13.53 -18.35
C VAL A 679 -20.95 13.55 -17.32
N PRO A 680 -20.95 12.66 -16.30
CA PRO A 680 -19.88 12.62 -15.31
C PRO A 680 -18.55 12.17 -15.91
N LEU A 681 -17.46 12.77 -15.46
CA LEU A 681 -16.09 12.38 -15.76
C LEU A 681 -15.47 11.68 -14.53
N PRO A 682 -15.50 10.35 -14.44
CA PRO A 682 -14.96 9.59 -13.29
C PRO A 682 -13.42 9.51 -13.31
N PHE A 683 -12.77 10.47 -12.65
CA PHE A 683 -11.31 10.45 -12.50
C PHE A 683 -10.86 9.62 -11.29
N THR A 684 -9.79 8.86 -11.45
CA THR A 684 -9.13 8.08 -10.39
C THR A 684 -7.62 8.36 -10.39
N SER A 685 -6.95 7.94 -9.33
CA SER A 685 -5.49 8.00 -9.16
C SER A 685 -5.08 6.92 -8.17
N GLU A 686 -3.93 6.28 -8.35
CA GLU A 686 -3.47 5.23 -7.42
C GLU A 686 -3.12 5.80 -6.05
N GLU A 687 -2.57 7.02 -6.03
CA GLU A 687 -2.29 7.76 -4.81
C GLU A 687 -3.15 9.02 -4.75
N ARG A 688 -3.46 9.46 -3.53
CA ARG A 688 -4.30 10.63 -3.32
C ARG A 688 -3.59 11.87 -3.85
N GLY A 689 -4.28 12.70 -4.64
CA GLY A 689 -3.69 13.90 -5.21
C GLY A 689 -4.71 14.82 -5.88
N GLY A 690 -4.33 16.05 -6.17
CA GLY A 690 -5.22 17.02 -6.80
C GLY A 690 -5.09 17.01 -8.31
N LEU A 691 -6.21 17.14 -9.02
CA LEU A 691 -6.24 17.33 -10.47
C LEU A 691 -6.98 18.64 -10.80
N THR A 692 -6.37 19.46 -11.63
CA THR A 692 -7.00 20.62 -12.23
C THR A 692 -7.35 20.32 -13.67
N VAL A 693 -8.64 20.39 -14.00
CA VAL A 693 -9.17 20.19 -15.36
C VAL A 693 -9.67 21.51 -15.89
N GLU A 694 -9.19 21.92 -17.06
CA GLU A 694 -9.70 23.06 -17.82
C GLU A 694 -10.36 22.54 -19.10
N VAL A 695 -11.65 22.83 -19.30
CA VAL A 695 -12.35 22.49 -20.55
C VAL A 695 -12.13 23.62 -21.54
N VAL A 696 -11.30 23.41 -22.56
CA VAL A 696 -10.95 24.46 -23.53
C VAL A 696 -12.02 24.58 -24.61
N SER A 697 -12.44 23.46 -25.21
CA SER A 697 -13.51 23.45 -26.22
C SER A 697 -14.27 22.12 -26.26
N LEU A 698 -15.55 22.19 -26.61
CA LEU A 698 -16.42 21.04 -26.86
C LEU A 698 -17.17 21.29 -28.18
N GLN A 699 -17.22 20.30 -29.05
CA GLN A 699 -17.90 20.37 -30.34
C GLN A 699 -18.91 19.23 -30.46
N THR A 700 -20.20 19.54 -30.63
CA THR A 700 -21.26 18.55 -30.86
C THR A 700 -21.80 18.62 -32.28
N SER A 701 -22.52 17.58 -32.70
CA SER A 701 -23.17 17.54 -34.02
C SER A 701 -24.58 16.98 -33.95
N SER A 702 -25.53 17.63 -34.62
CA SER A 702 -26.90 17.14 -34.81
C SER A 702 -27.12 16.37 -36.12
N THR A 703 -26.05 16.06 -36.85
CA THR A 703 -26.14 15.39 -38.16
C THR A 703 -26.51 13.91 -38.08
N VAL A 704 -26.32 13.27 -36.91
CA VAL A 704 -26.71 11.88 -36.66
C VAL A 704 -27.20 11.73 -35.23
N LEU A 705 -28.39 11.13 -35.05
CA LEU A 705 -29.03 10.94 -33.75
C LEU A 705 -29.49 9.49 -33.60
N LEU A 706 -29.16 8.83 -32.49
CA LEU A 706 -29.68 7.49 -32.18
C LEU A 706 -31.18 7.61 -31.84
N GLN A 707 -32.04 6.87 -32.54
CA GLN A 707 -33.49 6.84 -32.28
C GLN A 707 -33.89 5.61 -31.48
N ASN A 708 -33.34 4.44 -31.83
CA ASN A 708 -33.61 3.18 -31.16
C ASN A 708 -32.41 2.23 -31.30
N GLY A 709 -32.26 1.31 -30.35
CA GLY A 709 -31.28 0.24 -30.43
C GLY A 709 -31.60 -0.90 -29.47
N ALA A 710 -31.30 -2.13 -29.87
CA ALA A 710 -31.49 -3.32 -29.06
C ALA A 710 -30.55 -4.46 -29.50
N MET A 711 -30.16 -5.31 -28.56
CA MET A 711 -29.72 -6.67 -28.88
C MET A 711 -30.96 -7.56 -29.08
N VAL A 712 -31.01 -8.25 -30.21
CA VAL A 712 -32.12 -9.17 -30.53
C VAL A 712 -31.95 -10.45 -29.73
N ASP A 713 -32.97 -10.83 -28.95
CA ASP A 713 -33.02 -12.04 -28.12
C ASP A 713 -31.77 -12.25 -27.24
N ALA A 714 -31.29 -11.17 -26.64
CA ALA A 714 -30.06 -11.15 -25.84
C ALA A 714 -30.10 -12.16 -24.68
N THR A 715 -28.99 -12.84 -24.49
CA THR A 715 -28.78 -13.82 -23.42
C THR A 715 -28.20 -13.13 -22.18
N SER A 716 -28.35 -13.75 -21.00
CA SER A 716 -27.78 -13.19 -19.77
C SER A 716 -26.26 -13.35 -19.69
N VAL A 717 -25.75 -14.50 -20.18
CA VAL A 717 -24.33 -14.82 -20.32
C VAL A 717 -24.09 -15.18 -21.77
N LEU A 718 -23.06 -14.62 -22.38
CA LEU A 718 -22.67 -14.94 -23.75
C LEU A 718 -21.72 -16.15 -23.75
N THR A 719 -21.83 -17.01 -24.76
CA THR A 719 -21.00 -18.23 -24.92
C THR A 719 -20.56 -18.35 -26.37
N PRO A 720 -19.43 -19.01 -26.69
CA PRO A 720 -18.99 -19.30 -28.07
C PRO A 720 -19.82 -20.41 -28.74
N SER A 721 -21.13 -20.35 -28.58
CA SER A 721 -22.06 -21.37 -29.07
C SER A 721 -22.44 -21.15 -30.53
N LYS A 722 -23.23 -22.09 -31.07
CA LYS A 722 -23.83 -21.96 -32.41
C LYS A 722 -24.77 -20.76 -32.58
N ALA A 723 -25.21 -20.13 -31.50
CA ALA A 723 -26.19 -19.05 -31.54
C ALA A 723 -25.56 -17.73 -32.02
N TRP A 724 -26.10 -17.17 -33.09
CA TRP A 724 -25.73 -15.83 -33.56
C TRP A 724 -26.34 -14.74 -32.67
N GLN A 725 -25.60 -13.66 -32.50
CA GLN A 725 -26.04 -12.43 -31.84
C GLN A 725 -26.29 -11.35 -32.88
N THR A 726 -27.38 -10.59 -32.75
CA THR A 726 -27.68 -9.48 -33.66
C THR A 726 -27.90 -8.19 -32.88
N ILE A 727 -27.09 -7.18 -33.18
CA ILE A 727 -27.29 -5.80 -32.71
C ILE A 727 -28.11 -5.05 -33.76
N SER A 728 -29.23 -4.45 -33.35
CA SER A 728 -30.11 -3.67 -34.21
C SER A 728 -30.11 -2.21 -33.77
N THR A 729 -29.86 -1.30 -34.69
CA THR A 729 -29.84 0.15 -34.41
C THR A 729 -30.60 0.93 -35.47
N GLU A 730 -31.33 1.95 -35.05
CA GLU A 730 -31.99 2.92 -35.92
C GLU A 730 -31.43 4.32 -35.64
N TYR A 731 -30.81 4.92 -36.65
CA TYR A 731 -30.27 6.28 -36.62
C TYR A 731 -31.12 7.22 -37.48
N GLN A 732 -31.27 8.46 -37.03
CA GLN A 732 -31.73 9.55 -37.86
C GLN A 732 -30.53 10.33 -38.39
N VAL A 733 -30.37 10.38 -39.72
CA VAL A 733 -29.31 11.09 -40.42
C VAL A 733 -29.86 12.39 -41.02
N ILE A 734 -29.40 13.53 -40.50
CA ILE A 734 -29.86 14.86 -40.86
C ILE A 734 -28.78 15.54 -41.71
N GLY A 735 -28.76 15.20 -42.99
CA GLY A 735 -27.78 15.69 -43.96
C GLY A 735 -26.41 14.99 -43.87
N GLY A 736 -25.64 15.07 -44.95
CA GLY A 736 -24.40 14.32 -45.10
C GLY A 736 -24.64 12.90 -45.65
N SER A 737 -23.56 12.14 -45.72
CA SER A 737 -23.50 10.75 -46.22
C SER A 737 -22.81 9.87 -45.18
N ILE A 738 -23.22 8.60 -45.12
CA ILE A 738 -22.59 7.60 -44.28
C ILE A 738 -21.32 7.11 -44.97
N THR A 739 -20.27 6.89 -44.20
CA THR A 739 -19.03 6.26 -44.66
C THR A 739 -19.04 4.77 -44.37
N HIS A 740 -19.36 4.40 -43.13
CA HIS A 740 -19.45 3.01 -42.69
C HIS A 740 -20.27 2.88 -41.41
N HIS A 741 -20.75 1.66 -41.16
CA HIS A 741 -21.30 1.22 -39.88
C HIS A 741 -20.17 0.60 -39.07
N ARG A 742 -20.16 0.83 -37.76
CA ARG A 742 -19.09 0.37 -36.86
C ARG A 742 -19.67 -0.52 -35.77
N LEU A 743 -19.10 -1.71 -35.61
CA LEU A 743 -19.31 -2.60 -34.47
C LEU A 743 -18.02 -2.61 -33.64
N ASP A 744 -18.11 -2.37 -32.34
CA ASP A 744 -17.03 -2.68 -31.40
C ASP A 744 -17.52 -3.74 -30.42
N VAL A 745 -16.70 -4.77 -30.20
CA VAL A 745 -16.89 -5.79 -29.17
C VAL A 745 -15.63 -5.80 -28.32
N TYR A 746 -15.78 -5.59 -27.01
CA TYR A 746 -14.63 -5.47 -26.13
C TYR A 746 -14.94 -5.94 -24.71
N SER A 747 -13.87 -6.34 -24.04
CA SER A 747 -13.80 -6.61 -22.61
C SER A 747 -12.57 -5.87 -22.05
N LYS A 748 -12.23 -6.14 -20.79
CA LYS A 748 -10.98 -5.68 -20.18
C LYS A 748 -9.76 -6.13 -21.01
N SER A 749 -9.75 -7.38 -21.47
CA SER A 749 -8.55 -7.99 -22.06
C SER A 749 -8.46 -7.86 -23.59
N ASN A 750 -9.60 -7.78 -24.28
CA ASN A 750 -9.66 -7.87 -25.75
C ASN A 750 -10.53 -6.76 -26.36
N GLN A 751 -10.21 -6.33 -27.59
CA GLN A 751 -11.02 -5.39 -28.37
C GLN A 751 -11.02 -5.72 -29.86
N ALA A 752 -12.20 -6.02 -30.40
CA ALA A 752 -12.45 -6.20 -31.81
C ALA A 752 -13.31 -5.07 -32.37
N THR A 753 -12.88 -4.46 -33.47
CA THR A 753 -13.66 -3.45 -34.19
C THR A 753 -13.90 -3.91 -35.63
N PHE A 754 -15.13 -3.78 -36.13
CA PHE A 754 -15.48 -4.00 -37.53
C PHE A 754 -16.07 -2.75 -38.15
N LEU A 755 -15.53 -2.37 -39.32
CA LEU A 755 -15.99 -1.26 -40.12
C LEU A 755 -16.65 -1.80 -41.40
N PHE A 756 -17.95 -1.57 -41.55
CA PHE A 756 -18.77 -2.04 -42.67
C PHE A 756 -19.02 -0.88 -43.65
N PRO A 757 -18.36 -0.85 -44.83
CA PRO A 757 -18.53 0.24 -45.79
C PRO A 757 -19.99 0.37 -46.24
N ASP A 758 -20.53 1.59 -46.19
CA ASP A 758 -21.94 1.84 -46.55
C ASP A 758 -22.21 1.58 -48.04
N ALA A 759 -21.21 1.83 -48.89
CA ALA A 759 -21.24 1.50 -50.32
C ALA A 759 -21.24 -0.01 -50.63
N GLY A 760 -21.20 -0.87 -49.61
CA GLY A 760 -21.04 -2.31 -49.72
C GLY A 760 -19.58 -2.74 -49.86
N GLY A 761 -19.30 -4.02 -49.55
CA GLY A 761 -17.96 -4.59 -49.57
C GLY A 761 -17.71 -5.53 -48.39
N ALA A 762 -16.50 -6.08 -48.32
CA ALA A 762 -16.08 -6.85 -47.14
C ALA A 762 -15.80 -5.90 -45.97
N PRO A 763 -16.20 -6.26 -44.73
CA PRO A 763 -15.88 -5.46 -43.55
C PRO A 763 -14.37 -5.46 -43.26
N ALA A 764 -13.87 -4.36 -42.71
CA ALA A 764 -12.51 -4.27 -42.21
C ALA A 764 -12.48 -4.53 -40.71
N GLY A 765 -11.78 -5.57 -40.28
CA GLY A 765 -11.55 -5.89 -38.86
C GLY A 765 -10.26 -5.24 -38.34
N LEU A 766 -10.30 -4.71 -37.12
CA LEU A 766 -9.18 -4.12 -36.39
C LEU A 766 -9.06 -4.74 -34.99
N GLY A 767 -7.87 -4.65 -34.39
CA GLY A 767 -7.58 -5.25 -33.08
C GLY A 767 -7.77 -6.77 -33.11
N ASP A 768 -8.49 -7.28 -32.13
CA ASP A 768 -8.77 -8.70 -31.91
C ASP A 768 -9.95 -9.21 -32.76
N ALA A 769 -10.20 -8.60 -33.92
CA ALA A 769 -11.26 -9.00 -34.85
C ALA A 769 -11.22 -10.49 -35.23
N SER A 770 -10.07 -11.16 -35.09
CA SER A 770 -9.96 -12.62 -35.31
C SER A 770 -10.69 -13.47 -34.25
N LEU A 771 -10.96 -12.93 -33.07
CA LEU A 771 -11.71 -13.57 -31.98
C LEU A 771 -13.23 -13.46 -32.16
N VAL A 772 -13.69 -12.67 -33.14
CA VAL A 772 -15.10 -12.48 -33.45
C VAL A 772 -15.37 -13.06 -34.83
N GLU A 773 -16.46 -13.80 -34.97
CA GLU A 773 -16.94 -14.30 -36.24
C GLU A 773 -18.18 -13.54 -36.68
N LEU A 774 -18.14 -12.98 -37.89
CA LEU A 774 -19.30 -12.37 -38.52
C LEU A 774 -20.11 -13.42 -39.27
N HIS A 775 -21.43 -13.24 -39.33
CA HIS A 775 -22.28 -14.17 -40.07
C HIS A 775 -21.82 -14.29 -41.55
N PRO A 776 -21.62 -15.51 -42.09
CA PRO A 776 -20.89 -15.70 -43.34
C PRO A 776 -21.60 -15.13 -44.58
N THR A 777 -22.93 -15.07 -44.59
CA THR A 777 -23.72 -14.53 -45.71
C THR A 777 -24.34 -13.16 -45.44
N ASN A 778 -24.85 -12.94 -44.23
CA ASN A 778 -25.56 -11.71 -43.83
C ASN A 778 -24.88 -11.06 -42.61
N PRO A 779 -23.60 -10.63 -42.72
CA PRO A 779 -22.89 -10.04 -41.59
C PRO A 779 -23.48 -8.67 -41.19
N ILE A 780 -24.08 -7.96 -42.15
CA ILE A 780 -24.79 -6.70 -41.95
C ILE A 780 -25.99 -6.61 -42.89
N GLU A 781 -27.12 -6.10 -42.39
CA GLU A 781 -28.31 -5.77 -43.18
C GLU A 781 -28.73 -4.33 -42.86
N THR A 782 -28.74 -3.46 -43.88
CA THR A 782 -29.11 -2.05 -43.74
C THR A 782 -30.39 -1.74 -44.52
N THR A 783 -31.25 -0.90 -43.96
CA THR A 783 -32.43 -0.36 -44.64
C THR A 783 -32.53 1.14 -44.40
N GLU A 784 -32.69 1.90 -45.48
CA GLU A 784 -32.82 3.36 -45.45
C GLU A 784 -34.25 3.76 -45.85
N ASP A 785 -34.93 4.53 -44.98
CA ASP A 785 -36.23 5.13 -45.25
C ASP A 785 -36.20 6.64 -44.94
N GLY A 786 -36.03 7.46 -45.98
CA GLY A 786 -35.90 8.91 -45.85
C GLY A 786 -34.63 9.31 -45.10
N MET A 787 -34.79 9.77 -43.86
CA MET A 787 -33.67 10.11 -42.95
C MET A 787 -33.38 9.00 -41.93
N ARG A 788 -34.14 7.90 -41.92
CA ARG A 788 -33.96 6.81 -40.97
C ARG A 788 -33.11 5.72 -41.58
N VAL A 789 -32.10 5.27 -40.85
CA VAL A 789 -31.18 4.21 -41.26
C VAL A 789 -31.22 3.14 -40.19
N THR A 790 -31.78 1.98 -40.53
CA THR A 790 -31.82 0.81 -39.66
C THR A 790 -30.73 -0.15 -40.07
N THR A 791 -29.98 -0.65 -39.10
CA THR A 791 -28.81 -1.52 -39.31
C THR A 791 -28.85 -2.69 -38.35
N ASN A 792 -28.74 -3.91 -38.89
CA ASN A 792 -28.60 -5.15 -38.14
C ASN A 792 -27.21 -5.74 -38.41
N ILE A 793 -26.38 -5.91 -37.39
CA ILE A 793 -25.06 -6.55 -37.52
C ILE A 793 -25.12 -7.87 -36.77
N THR A 794 -24.73 -8.97 -37.44
CA THR A 794 -24.84 -10.33 -36.88
C THR A 794 -23.48 -10.97 -36.72
N PHE A 795 -23.14 -11.37 -35.49
CA PHE A 795 -21.85 -11.89 -35.10
C PHE A 795 -21.94 -12.95 -33.98
N ARG A 796 -20.84 -13.63 -33.69
CA ARG A 796 -20.65 -14.45 -32.48
C ARG A 796 -19.18 -14.40 -32.07
N LEU A 797 -18.87 -14.82 -30.84
CA LEU A 797 -17.49 -14.94 -30.38
C LEU A 797 -16.92 -16.32 -30.66
N ARG A 798 -15.61 -16.39 -30.91
CA ARG A 798 -14.86 -17.63 -30.98
C ARG A 798 -14.39 -18.05 -29.59
N PRO A 799 -14.19 -19.35 -29.32
CA PRO A 799 -13.81 -19.82 -27.99
C PRO A 799 -12.38 -19.45 -27.57
N MET A 800 -11.58 -18.84 -28.45
CA MET A 800 -10.29 -18.24 -28.07
C MET A 800 -10.45 -16.91 -27.31
N TRP A 801 -11.62 -16.28 -27.35
CA TRP A 801 -11.94 -15.23 -26.39
C TRP A 801 -12.04 -15.92 -25.04
N ASP A 802 -11.28 -15.47 -24.04
CA ASP A 802 -11.26 -16.12 -22.73
C ASP A 802 -12.40 -15.61 -21.85
N ASP A 803 -12.64 -16.24 -20.70
CA ASP A 803 -13.66 -15.82 -19.75
C ASP A 803 -13.56 -14.34 -19.36
N GLU A 804 -14.70 -13.65 -19.36
CA GLU A 804 -14.75 -12.23 -19.02
C GLU A 804 -15.89 -11.92 -18.06
N GLN A 805 -15.57 -11.18 -17.00
CA GLN A 805 -16.55 -10.70 -16.04
C GLN A 805 -17.58 -9.77 -16.70
N GLN A 806 -17.13 -8.95 -17.66
CA GLN A 806 -17.95 -8.08 -18.48
C GLN A 806 -17.49 -8.09 -19.93
N LEU A 807 -18.46 -8.10 -20.84
CA LEU A 807 -18.23 -7.99 -22.27
C LEU A 807 -19.25 -6.99 -22.83
N THR A 808 -18.79 -6.03 -23.62
CA THR A 808 -19.65 -5.00 -24.20
C THR A 808 -19.60 -5.04 -25.72
N ALA A 809 -20.78 -4.93 -26.35
CA ALA A 809 -20.93 -4.72 -27.78
C ALA A 809 -21.61 -3.39 -28.05
N THR A 810 -21.11 -2.66 -29.04
CA THR A 810 -21.64 -1.35 -29.42
C THR A 810 -21.79 -1.24 -30.93
N SER A 811 -22.86 -0.57 -31.37
CA SER A 811 -23.09 -0.23 -32.78
C SER A 811 -23.11 1.29 -32.94
N ARG A 812 -22.39 1.80 -33.93
CA ARG A 812 -22.24 3.24 -34.25
C ARG A 812 -22.36 3.47 -35.75
N LEU A 813 -22.83 4.66 -36.12
CA LEU A 813 -22.83 5.16 -37.49
C LEU A 813 -21.72 6.20 -37.67
N VAL A 814 -20.92 6.08 -38.74
CA VAL A 814 -19.82 7.02 -39.03
C VAL A 814 -20.09 7.80 -40.31
N MET A 815 -20.19 9.12 -40.17
CA MET A 815 -20.50 10.06 -41.25
C MET A 815 -19.25 10.49 -42.03
N GLN A 816 -19.41 10.85 -43.31
CA GLN A 816 -18.31 11.35 -44.14
C GLN A 816 -17.70 12.66 -43.60
N SER A 817 -18.44 13.41 -42.77
CA SER A 817 -17.94 14.58 -42.04
C SER A 817 -16.94 14.23 -40.93
N GLY A 818 -16.77 12.95 -40.61
CA GLY A 818 -15.97 12.45 -39.48
C GLY A 818 -16.76 12.27 -38.19
N VAL A 819 -18.02 12.73 -38.12
CA VAL A 819 -18.86 12.57 -36.92
C VAL A 819 -19.18 11.09 -36.70
N ILE A 820 -18.94 10.61 -35.48
CA ILE A 820 -19.34 9.26 -35.02
C ILE A 820 -20.54 9.43 -34.08
N SER A 821 -21.60 8.65 -34.32
CA SER A 821 -22.83 8.73 -33.54
C SER A 821 -22.66 8.30 -32.07
N ILE A 822 -23.59 8.72 -31.22
CA ILE A 822 -23.84 8.06 -29.93
C ILE A 822 -24.15 6.57 -30.21
N PRO A 823 -23.48 5.61 -29.54
CA PRO A 823 -23.70 4.20 -29.76
C PRO A 823 -25.03 3.73 -29.18
N PHE A 824 -25.56 2.64 -29.74
CA PHE A 824 -26.28 1.69 -28.89
C PHE A 824 -25.25 0.78 -28.20
N VAL A 825 -25.48 0.48 -26.92
CA VAL A 825 -24.54 -0.25 -26.06
C VAL A 825 -25.30 -1.41 -25.41
N HIS A 826 -24.70 -2.58 -25.42
CA HIS A 826 -25.16 -3.72 -24.65
C HIS A 826 -23.98 -4.39 -23.95
N THR A 827 -24.07 -4.53 -22.63
CA THR A 827 -23.06 -5.17 -21.81
C THR A 827 -23.63 -6.45 -21.21
N TRP A 828 -22.94 -7.56 -21.43
CA TRP A 828 -23.13 -8.80 -20.70
C TRP A 828 -22.30 -8.79 -19.42
N GLY A 829 -22.86 -9.34 -18.35
CA GLY A 829 -22.22 -9.40 -17.05
C GLY A 829 -22.59 -8.22 -16.15
N SER A 830 -22.90 -8.50 -14.89
CA SER A 830 -23.13 -7.47 -13.86
C SER A 830 -23.01 -8.07 -12.47
N GLY A 831 -22.31 -7.36 -11.56
CA GLY A 831 -22.10 -7.84 -10.20
C GLY A 831 -21.38 -9.20 -10.16
N ALA A 832 -22.08 -10.23 -9.67
CA ALA A 832 -21.55 -11.60 -9.58
C ALA A 832 -21.84 -12.46 -10.82
N LEU A 833 -22.55 -11.94 -11.83
CA LEU A 833 -22.83 -12.66 -13.08
C LEU A 833 -21.73 -12.36 -14.08
N GLN A 834 -21.04 -13.42 -14.53
CA GLN A 834 -20.06 -13.39 -15.60
C GLN A 834 -20.73 -12.97 -16.92
N GLY A 835 -20.01 -12.18 -17.73
CA GLY A 835 -20.52 -11.67 -19.00
C GLY A 835 -20.33 -12.65 -20.14
N TYR A 836 -19.17 -13.30 -20.17
CA TYR A 836 -18.81 -14.25 -21.20
C TYR A 836 -18.13 -15.49 -20.59
N GLU A 837 -18.60 -16.65 -21.01
CA GLU A 837 -18.23 -17.97 -20.50
C GLU A 837 -17.86 -18.88 -21.68
N ASN A 838 -16.61 -19.35 -21.71
CA ASN A 838 -16.09 -20.20 -22.78
C ASN A 838 -15.86 -21.65 -22.34
N ASP A 839 -15.97 -21.97 -21.05
CA ASP A 839 -15.62 -23.27 -20.52
C ASP A 839 -16.73 -24.28 -20.75
N LEU A 840 -16.35 -25.40 -21.37
CA LEU A 840 -17.28 -26.45 -21.78
C LEU A 840 -17.57 -27.40 -20.61
N GLU A 841 -18.83 -27.77 -20.46
CA GLU A 841 -19.28 -28.70 -19.42
C GLU A 841 -20.09 -29.85 -20.03
N LEU A 842 -19.75 -31.07 -19.61
CA LEU A 842 -20.54 -32.26 -19.90
C LEU A 842 -21.77 -32.32 -18.96
N LYS A 843 -22.87 -31.70 -19.39
CA LYS A 843 -24.08 -31.53 -18.56
C LYS A 843 -24.77 -32.85 -18.18
N SER A 844 -24.89 -33.79 -19.12
CA SER A 844 -25.45 -35.11 -18.81
C SER A 844 -25.16 -36.17 -19.89
N VAL A 845 -25.18 -37.45 -19.47
CA VAL A 845 -25.15 -38.62 -20.34
C VAL A 845 -26.29 -39.56 -19.92
N VAL A 846 -27.22 -39.82 -20.83
CA VAL A 846 -28.40 -40.66 -20.60
C VAL A 846 -28.34 -41.88 -21.51
N PHE A 847 -28.50 -43.06 -20.91
CA PHE A 847 -28.64 -44.34 -21.60
C PHE A 847 -30.11 -44.76 -21.56
N SER A 848 -30.69 -45.15 -22.70
CA SER A 848 -32.09 -45.58 -22.80
C SER A 848 -32.27 -46.81 -23.71
N GLU A 849 -33.34 -47.55 -23.47
CA GLU A 849 -33.72 -48.75 -24.23
C GLU A 849 -35.23 -48.67 -24.51
N ASP A 850 -35.65 -48.95 -25.75
CA ASP A 850 -37.05 -48.80 -26.21
C ASP A 850 -37.69 -47.43 -25.89
N GLY A 851 -36.86 -46.38 -25.81
CA GLY A 851 -37.30 -45.01 -25.50
C GLY A 851 -37.53 -44.74 -24.01
N VAL A 852 -37.09 -45.63 -23.12
CA VAL A 852 -37.16 -45.46 -21.66
C VAL A 852 -35.75 -45.34 -21.09
N ASP A 853 -35.52 -44.30 -20.27
CA ASP A 853 -34.24 -44.09 -19.60
C ASP A 853 -33.91 -45.25 -18.66
N MET A 854 -32.66 -45.70 -18.72
CA MET A 854 -32.16 -46.76 -17.86
C MET A 854 -31.95 -46.22 -16.45
N ASP A 855 -32.62 -46.85 -15.48
CA ASP A 855 -32.40 -46.56 -14.05
C ASP A 855 -30.89 -46.58 -13.73
N PRO A 856 -30.36 -45.62 -12.94
CA PRO A 856 -28.94 -45.58 -12.57
C PRO A 856 -28.43 -46.88 -11.92
N THR A 857 -29.31 -47.66 -11.29
CA THR A 857 -29.00 -48.95 -10.65
C THR A 857 -29.04 -50.15 -11.60
N ARG A 858 -29.43 -49.98 -12.87
CA ARG A 858 -29.39 -51.05 -13.87
C ARG A 858 -27.95 -51.48 -14.12
N LEU A 859 -27.67 -52.77 -13.88
CA LEU A 859 -26.33 -53.37 -13.99
C LEU A 859 -26.14 -54.25 -15.23
N TYR A 860 -27.21 -54.85 -15.76
CA TYR A 860 -27.10 -55.88 -16.81
C TYR A 860 -27.67 -55.42 -18.14
N LEU A 861 -26.96 -55.74 -19.22
CA LEU A 861 -27.37 -55.52 -20.60
C LEU A 861 -27.32 -56.81 -21.40
N ARG A 862 -28.23 -56.98 -22.36
CA ARG A 862 -28.26 -58.16 -23.24
C ARG A 862 -27.36 -57.94 -24.46
N GLY A 863 -26.41 -58.85 -24.67
CA GLY A 863 -25.53 -58.83 -25.83
C GLY A 863 -26.32 -58.93 -27.14
N GLY A 864 -26.03 -58.07 -28.10
CA GLY A 864 -26.68 -58.05 -29.42
C GLY A 864 -27.93 -57.18 -29.54
N GLU A 865 -28.44 -56.63 -28.44
CA GLU A 865 -29.49 -55.61 -28.46
C GLU A 865 -28.87 -54.20 -28.68
N THR A 866 -29.70 -53.18 -28.77
CA THR A 866 -29.28 -51.79 -29.03
C THR A 866 -29.69 -50.88 -27.88
N MET A 867 -28.81 -49.95 -27.51
CA MET A 867 -29.12 -48.88 -26.57
C MET A 867 -29.06 -47.53 -27.29
N ASN A 868 -29.83 -46.56 -26.82
CA ASN A 868 -29.67 -45.16 -27.22
C ASN A 868 -28.84 -44.43 -26.17
N VAL A 869 -27.95 -43.56 -26.64
CA VAL A 869 -27.12 -42.67 -25.82
C VAL A 869 -27.44 -41.24 -26.22
N SER A 870 -27.76 -40.41 -25.23
CA SER A 870 -27.97 -38.97 -25.38
C SER A 870 -26.96 -38.25 -24.50
N VAL A 871 -26.10 -37.46 -25.12
CA VAL A 871 -25.10 -36.64 -24.42
C VAL A 871 -25.50 -35.18 -24.58
N MET A 872 -25.61 -34.46 -23.46
CA MET A 872 -25.83 -33.01 -23.44
C MET A 872 -24.54 -32.31 -23.04
N VAL A 873 -24.10 -31.36 -23.85
CA VAL A 873 -22.98 -30.45 -23.57
C VAL A 873 -23.54 -29.05 -23.37
N GLY A 874 -22.87 -28.26 -22.55
CA GLY A 874 -23.15 -26.84 -22.39
C GLY A 874 -21.91 -26.12 -21.94
N TYR A 875 -22.11 -25.00 -21.27
CA TYR A 875 -21.04 -24.19 -20.69
C TYR A 875 -21.19 -24.12 -19.18
N GLU A 876 -20.10 -23.93 -18.45
CA GLU A 876 -20.11 -23.84 -16.99
C GLU A 876 -21.12 -22.80 -16.52
N ASN A 877 -21.89 -23.09 -15.46
CA ASN A 877 -22.81 -22.13 -14.83
C ASN A 877 -23.88 -21.49 -15.76
N VAL A 878 -23.98 -21.93 -17.01
CA VAL A 878 -24.97 -21.50 -17.98
C VAL A 878 -26.08 -22.55 -18.07
N ALA A 879 -27.31 -22.14 -17.74
CA ALA A 879 -28.49 -22.99 -17.79
C ALA A 879 -29.06 -23.16 -19.22
N ASP A 880 -28.74 -22.23 -20.12
CA ASP A 880 -29.22 -22.25 -21.50
C ASP A 880 -28.64 -23.45 -22.27
N VAL A 881 -29.52 -24.16 -22.99
CA VAL A 881 -29.17 -25.35 -23.78
C VAL A 881 -28.51 -24.92 -25.09
N ARG A 882 -27.18 -24.75 -25.08
CA ARG A 882 -26.40 -24.34 -26.25
C ARG A 882 -25.17 -25.21 -26.42
N GLY A 883 -24.99 -25.76 -27.63
CA GLY A 883 -23.79 -26.51 -28.00
C GLY A 883 -22.70 -25.66 -28.65
N PHE A 884 -21.48 -26.17 -28.60
CA PHE A 884 -20.31 -25.60 -29.27
C PHE A 884 -20.47 -25.58 -30.80
N VAL A 885 -19.77 -24.67 -31.47
CA VAL A 885 -19.75 -24.59 -32.94
C VAL A 885 -19.03 -25.79 -33.53
N ASP A 886 -19.51 -26.31 -34.66
CA ASP A 886 -18.93 -27.50 -35.27
C ASP A 886 -17.41 -27.36 -35.50
N GLY A 887 -16.63 -28.24 -34.89
CA GLY A 887 -15.16 -28.23 -34.93
C GLY A 887 -14.47 -27.59 -33.73
N ASP A 888 -15.18 -26.91 -32.82
CA ASP A 888 -14.58 -26.25 -31.65
C ASP A 888 -14.30 -27.22 -30.50
N ALA A 889 -15.00 -28.37 -30.47
CA ALA A 889 -14.77 -29.46 -29.53
C ALA A 889 -15.10 -30.82 -30.17
N GLU A 890 -14.67 -31.88 -29.51
CA GLU A 890 -14.93 -33.28 -29.88
C GLU A 890 -15.54 -34.03 -28.68
N LEU A 891 -16.61 -34.79 -28.96
CA LEU A 891 -17.11 -35.82 -28.05
C LEU A 891 -16.69 -37.19 -28.57
N THR A 892 -16.11 -38.01 -27.70
CA THR A 892 -15.68 -39.36 -28.02
C THR A 892 -16.34 -40.37 -27.08
N LEU A 893 -16.97 -41.40 -27.65
CA LEU A 893 -17.38 -42.60 -26.92
C LEU A 893 -16.27 -43.63 -26.97
N TYR A 894 -15.80 -44.02 -25.79
CA TYR A 894 -14.93 -45.16 -25.59
C TYR A 894 -15.73 -46.35 -25.09
N ARG A 895 -15.33 -47.53 -25.56
CA ARG A 895 -15.77 -48.82 -25.03
C ARG A 895 -14.53 -49.58 -24.59
N ASP A 896 -14.44 -49.87 -23.29
CA ASP A 896 -13.27 -50.50 -22.65
C ASP A 896 -11.94 -49.79 -23.02
N GLY A 897 -11.95 -48.46 -22.99
CA GLY A 897 -10.80 -47.61 -23.32
C GLY A 897 -10.47 -47.51 -24.82
N THR A 898 -11.27 -48.11 -25.71
CA THR A 898 -11.12 -47.98 -27.17
C THR A 898 -12.17 -47.03 -27.74
N ALA A 899 -11.76 -45.98 -28.44
CA ALA A 899 -12.67 -45.07 -29.11
C ALA A 899 -13.48 -45.84 -30.19
N VAL A 900 -14.81 -45.86 -30.04
CA VAL A 900 -15.72 -46.52 -30.98
C VAL A 900 -16.51 -45.54 -31.83
N ARG A 901 -16.65 -44.30 -31.35
CA ARG A 901 -17.38 -43.24 -32.05
C ARG A 901 -16.91 -41.88 -31.59
N ASN A 902 -16.86 -40.91 -32.49
CA ASN A 902 -16.64 -39.50 -32.16
C ASN A 902 -17.56 -38.58 -32.98
N THR A 903 -17.69 -37.34 -32.53
CA THR A 903 -18.33 -36.26 -33.30
C THR A 903 -17.71 -34.92 -32.94
N THR A 904 -17.63 -34.02 -33.92
CA THR A 904 -17.35 -32.59 -33.70
C THR A 904 -18.58 -31.73 -34.00
N SER A 905 -19.76 -32.36 -34.14
CA SER A 905 -21.02 -31.68 -34.48
C SER A 905 -22.16 -32.18 -33.60
N LEU A 906 -22.99 -31.24 -33.13
CA LEU A 906 -24.14 -31.44 -32.24
C LEU A 906 -25.45 -31.02 -32.90
N ASP A 907 -26.56 -31.68 -32.54
CA ASP A 907 -27.91 -31.18 -32.82
C ASP A 907 -28.38 -30.29 -31.65
N GLY A 908 -28.34 -28.97 -31.85
CA GLY A 908 -28.47 -28.00 -30.77
C GLY A 908 -27.32 -28.14 -29.77
N ALA A 909 -27.59 -28.77 -28.63
CA ALA A 909 -26.63 -29.06 -27.56
C ALA A 909 -26.43 -30.58 -27.33
N TYR A 910 -27.04 -31.42 -28.18
CA TYR A 910 -27.12 -32.86 -27.96
C TYR A 910 -26.34 -33.65 -29.01
N TRP A 911 -25.69 -34.71 -28.54
CA TRP A 911 -25.20 -35.80 -29.37
C TRP A 911 -26.01 -37.05 -29.08
N ASN A 912 -26.95 -37.34 -29.98
CA ASN A 912 -27.88 -38.46 -29.87
C ASN A 912 -27.51 -39.56 -30.87
N PHE A 913 -27.35 -40.79 -30.38
CA PHE A 913 -27.08 -41.92 -31.26
C PHE A 913 -27.48 -43.27 -30.65
N THR A 914 -27.62 -44.27 -31.52
CA THR A 914 -27.84 -45.67 -31.13
C THR A 914 -26.54 -46.45 -31.20
N GLU A 915 -26.27 -47.25 -30.19
CA GLU A 915 -25.10 -48.12 -30.04
C GLU A 915 -25.52 -49.58 -29.93
N THR A 916 -24.76 -50.49 -30.55
CA THR A 916 -25.01 -51.94 -30.45
C THR A 916 -24.25 -52.52 -29.27
N ILE A 917 -24.94 -53.23 -28.38
CA ILE A 917 -24.32 -53.90 -27.23
C ILE A 917 -23.47 -55.06 -27.75
N PRO A 918 -22.16 -55.11 -27.45
CA PRO A 918 -21.28 -56.15 -27.97
C PRO A 918 -21.70 -57.54 -27.50
N PHE A 919 -21.50 -58.56 -28.33
CA PHE A 919 -21.60 -59.96 -27.90
C PHE A 919 -20.36 -60.36 -27.10
N THR A 920 -20.35 -60.00 -25.81
CA THR A 920 -19.27 -60.34 -24.87
C THR A 920 -19.85 -60.92 -23.58
N TYR A 921 -18.95 -61.38 -22.70
CA TYR A 921 -19.28 -61.84 -21.36
C TYR A 921 -18.41 -61.07 -20.37
N GLY A 922 -19.04 -60.35 -19.44
CA GLY A 922 -18.37 -59.59 -18.40
C GLY A 922 -18.67 -58.09 -18.45
N ASP A 923 -17.93 -57.33 -17.64
CA ASP A 923 -18.08 -55.89 -17.53
C ASP A 923 -17.56 -55.20 -18.78
N VAL A 924 -18.37 -54.28 -19.31
CA VAL A 924 -18.01 -53.37 -20.38
C VAL A 924 -18.19 -51.96 -19.85
N THR A 925 -17.20 -51.10 -20.05
CA THR A 925 -17.26 -49.69 -19.64
C THR A 925 -17.50 -48.82 -20.86
N TRP A 926 -18.56 -48.02 -20.83
CA TRP A 926 -18.84 -46.96 -21.80
C TRP A 926 -18.44 -45.64 -21.18
N GLU A 927 -17.57 -44.90 -21.83
CA GLU A 927 -17.07 -43.60 -21.36
C GLU A 927 -17.28 -42.56 -22.44
N ILE A 928 -17.92 -41.45 -22.09
CA ILE A 928 -18.05 -40.27 -22.93
C ILE A 928 -17.02 -39.26 -22.45
N GLU A 929 -16.10 -38.88 -23.32
CA GLU A 929 -15.10 -37.83 -23.07
C GLU A 929 -15.43 -36.60 -23.93
N LEU A 930 -15.31 -35.42 -23.34
CA LEU A 930 -15.38 -34.12 -24.00
C LEU A 930 -14.00 -33.49 -24.07
N THR A 931 -13.57 -33.12 -25.26
CA THR A 931 -12.26 -32.49 -25.50
C THR A 931 -12.43 -31.18 -26.27
N ALA A 932 -11.90 -30.08 -25.74
CA ALA A 932 -11.86 -28.81 -26.46
C ALA A 932 -10.79 -28.84 -27.57
N LEU A 933 -11.12 -28.26 -28.74
CA LEU A 933 -10.23 -28.18 -29.89
C LEU A 933 -9.80 -26.73 -30.22
N ALA A 934 -10.52 -25.72 -29.70
CA ALA A 934 -10.39 -24.34 -30.17
C ALA A 934 -10.46 -23.26 -29.05
N GLY A 935 -9.64 -23.39 -28.00
CA GLY A 935 -9.41 -22.31 -27.01
C GLY A 935 -10.17 -22.47 -25.70
N SER A 936 -11.37 -23.08 -25.71
CA SER A 936 -12.12 -23.41 -24.50
C SER A 936 -11.33 -24.33 -23.56
N SER A 937 -11.58 -24.22 -22.26
CA SER A 937 -11.26 -25.29 -21.30
C SER A 937 -12.47 -26.23 -21.12
N VAL A 938 -12.26 -27.36 -20.44
CA VAL A 938 -13.32 -28.33 -20.13
C VAL A 938 -13.39 -28.50 -18.62
N ILE A 939 -14.56 -28.25 -18.05
CA ILE A 939 -14.80 -28.40 -16.62
C ILE A 939 -14.94 -29.87 -16.25
N GLU A 940 -14.37 -30.22 -15.10
CA GLU A 940 -14.42 -31.58 -14.58
C GLU A 940 -15.82 -31.94 -14.03
N PRO A 941 -16.34 -33.14 -14.33
CA PRO A 941 -15.64 -34.23 -15.00
C PRO A 941 -15.61 -34.08 -16.54
N ALA A 942 -14.42 -34.13 -17.14
CA ALA A 942 -14.25 -34.08 -18.60
C ALA A 942 -14.71 -35.38 -19.28
N SER A 943 -14.85 -36.47 -18.50
CA SER A 943 -15.46 -37.72 -18.95
C SER A 943 -16.47 -38.28 -17.96
N LEU A 944 -17.53 -38.90 -18.49
CA LEU A 944 -18.51 -39.65 -17.71
C LEU A 944 -18.51 -41.09 -18.19
N SER A 945 -18.30 -42.03 -17.26
CA SER A 945 -18.30 -43.45 -17.56
C SER A 945 -19.39 -44.21 -16.81
N ARG A 946 -19.92 -45.24 -17.47
CA ARG A 946 -20.86 -46.20 -16.91
C ARG A 946 -20.46 -47.61 -17.32
N THR A 947 -20.39 -48.50 -16.34
CA THR A 947 -20.07 -49.91 -16.57
C THR A 947 -21.33 -50.75 -16.45
N PHE A 948 -21.56 -51.64 -17.42
CA PHE A 948 -22.60 -52.65 -17.34
C PHE A 948 -21.99 -54.03 -17.56
N THR A 949 -22.53 -55.03 -16.87
CA THR A 949 -22.19 -56.43 -17.11
C THR A 949 -23.03 -56.94 -18.27
N VAL A 950 -22.39 -57.26 -19.39
CA VAL A 950 -23.06 -57.79 -20.57
C VAL A 950 -23.24 -59.30 -20.44
N ASP A 951 -24.49 -59.73 -20.61
CA ASP A 951 -24.87 -61.13 -20.65
C ASP A 951 -25.24 -61.53 -22.09
N SER A 952 -24.52 -62.53 -22.62
CA SER A 952 -24.72 -63.09 -23.95
C SER A 952 -25.34 -64.50 -23.92
N VAL A 953 -25.65 -65.03 -22.74
CA VAL A 953 -26.17 -66.40 -22.55
C VAL A 953 -27.64 -66.34 -22.14
N GLN A 954 -28.47 -67.20 -22.71
CA GLN A 954 -29.86 -67.30 -22.30
C GLN A 954 -30.00 -68.32 -21.15
N PRO A 955 -30.83 -68.04 -20.12
CA PRO A 955 -31.12 -68.98 -19.06
C PRO A 955 -31.64 -70.30 -19.62
N ARG A 956 -31.13 -71.41 -19.10
CA ARG A 956 -31.50 -72.76 -19.53
C ARG A 956 -32.13 -73.53 -18.40
N VAL A 957 -33.29 -74.14 -18.66
CA VAL A 957 -33.87 -75.15 -17.75
C VAL A 957 -32.98 -76.39 -17.77
N MET A 958 -32.41 -76.72 -16.62
CA MET A 958 -31.51 -77.86 -16.43
C MET A 958 -32.27 -79.11 -16.01
N GLU A 959 -33.19 -78.95 -15.07
CA GLU A 959 -33.96 -80.03 -14.50
C GLU A 959 -35.32 -79.52 -14.04
N THR A 960 -36.32 -80.38 -14.07
CA THR A 960 -37.64 -80.13 -13.48
C THR A 960 -38.01 -81.31 -12.61
N SER A 961 -38.63 -81.05 -11.46
CA SER A 961 -39.13 -82.11 -10.57
C SER A 961 -40.40 -82.77 -11.09
N MET A 962 -40.93 -82.36 -12.25
CA MET A 962 -42.15 -82.88 -12.86
C MET A 962 -41.86 -83.73 -14.11
N TYR A 963 -42.51 -84.87 -14.21
CA TYR A 963 -42.50 -85.70 -15.43
C TYR A 963 -43.73 -85.42 -16.31
N ARG A 964 -43.63 -85.75 -17.60
CA ARG A 964 -44.70 -85.55 -18.60
C ARG A 964 -46.04 -86.21 -18.24
N TYR A 965 -46.01 -87.27 -17.43
CA TYR A 965 -47.19 -87.99 -16.91
C TYR A 965 -46.95 -88.36 -15.44
N ASP A 966 -46.91 -87.34 -14.59
CA ASP A 966 -46.63 -87.48 -13.16
C ASP A 966 -47.93 -87.67 -12.37
N HIS A 967 -48.08 -88.80 -11.67
CA HIS A 967 -49.26 -89.10 -10.85
C HIS A 967 -48.95 -88.76 -9.39
N ARG A 968 -49.52 -87.67 -8.90
CA ARG A 968 -49.34 -87.20 -7.53
C ARG A 968 -50.64 -87.29 -6.75
N THR A 969 -50.53 -87.53 -5.44
CA THR A 969 -51.67 -87.43 -4.52
C THR A 969 -52.02 -85.97 -4.29
N PRO A 970 -53.30 -85.56 -4.41
CA PRO A 970 -53.73 -84.19 -4.15
C PRO A 970 -53.24 -83.67 -2.79
N SER A 971 -52.74 -82.45 -2.78
CA SER A 971 -52.08 -81.79 -1.64
C SER A 971 -52.46 -80.30 -1.60
N PRO A 972 -52.68 -79.72 -0.40
CA PRO A 972 -52.90 -78.28 -0.28
C PRO A 972 -51.66 -77.46 -0.65
N THR A 973 -50.50 -78.13 -0.78
CA THR A 973 -49.21 -77.53 -1.16
C THR A 973 -48.45 -78.50 -2.06
N GLN A 974 -48.90 -78.64 -3.30
CA GLN A 974 -48.17 -79.38 -4.32
C GLN A 974 -46.97 -78.55 -4.79
N VAL A 975 -45.76 -79.06 -4.52
CA VAL A 975 -44.49 -78.38 -4.83
C VAL A 975 -43.93 -78.89 -6.16
N MET A 976 -43.56 -77.95 -7.03
CA MET A 976 -42.92 -78.19 -8.32
C MET A 976 -41.69 -77.31 -8.41
N GLN A 977 -40.57 -77.87 -8.85
CA GLN A 977 -39.28 -77.19 -8.84
C GLN A 977 -38.66 -77.24 -10.22
N VAL A 978 -38.13 -76.11 -10.68
CA VAL A 978 -37.38 -76.00 -11.92
C VAL A 978 -36.00 -75.47 -11.58
N THR A 979 -34.97 -76.25 -11.90
CA THR A 979 -33.59 -75.81 -11.78
C THR A 979 -33.22 -75.08 -13.07
N ILE A 980 -32.92 -73.80 -12.97
CA ILE A 980 -32.42 -72.98 -14.08
C ILE A 980 -30.92 -72.79 -13.89
N ALA A 981 -30.16 -72.95 -14.98
CA ALA A 981 -28.80 -72.46 -15.06
C ALA A 981 -28.77 -71.15 -15.83
N ASP A 982 -28.09 -70.15 -15.29
CA ASP A 982 -27.82 -68.90 -15.97
C ASP A 982 -26.50 -68.29 -15.48
N GLN A 983 -25.89 -67.43 -16.28
CA GLN A 983 -24.70 -66.67 -15.89
C GLN A 983 -24.78 -65.26 -16.46
N PRO A 984 -24.39 -64.21 -15.72
CA PRO A 984 -23.80 -64.23 -14.38
C PRO A 984 -24.82 -64.31 -13.23
N VAL A 985 -26.09 -63.98 -13.47
CA VAL A 985 -27.14 -63.96 -12.44
C VAL A 985 -28.39 -64.68 -12.94
N LEU A 986 -29.00 -65.47 -12.07
CA LEU A 986 -30.24 -66.18 -12.33
C LEU A 986 -31.43 -65.20 -12.47
N PRO A 987 -32.45 -65.51 -13.30
CA PRO A 987 -33.61 -64.65 -13.52
C PRO A 987 -34.24 -64.06 -12.24
N GLY A 988 -34.43 -62.74 -12.25
CA GLY A 988 -34.99 -61.97 -11.13
C GLY A 988 -36.43 -62.33 -10.76
N ALA A 989 -37.20 -62.83 -11.73
CA ALA A 989 -38.59 -63.26 -11.60
C ALA A 989 -38.86 -64.40 -12.60
N MET A 990 -39.82 -65.27 -12.28
CA MET A 990 -40.25 -66.36 -13.16
C MET A 990 -41.70 -66.72 -12.88
N ASP A 991 -42.48 -66.92 -13.94
CA ASP A 991 -43.86 -67.39 -13.83
C ASP A 991 -44.00 -68.82 -14.39
N ALA A 992 -44.84 -69.61 -13.73
CA ALA A 992 -45.35 -70.86 -14.26
C ALA A 992 -46.76 -70.63 -14.77
N MET A 993 -47.01 -70.97 -16.03
CA MET A 993 -48.34 -71.01 -16.60
C MET A 993 -49.01 -72.33 -16.17
N VAL A 994 -50.01 -72.24 -15.30
CA VAL A 994 -50.69 -73.37 -14.68
C VAL A 994 -52.10 -73.48 -15.22
N TRP A 995 -52.53 -74.71 -15.51
CA TRP A 995 -53.89 -75.07 -15.88
C TRP A 995 -54.35 -76.25 -15.01
N LYS A 996 -55.55 -76.17 -14.45
CA LYS A 996 -56.18 -77.21 -13.61
C LYS A 996 -57.51 -77.59 -14.22
N GLU A 997 -57.69 -78.88 -14.55
CA GLU A 997 -58.87 -79.37 -15.27
C GLU A 997 -60.21 -79.03 -14.58
N TRP A 998 -60.26 -78.89 -13.25
CA TRP A 998 -61.50 -78.57 -12.53
C TRP A 998 -61.79 -77.08 -12.38
N VAL A 999 -60.86 -76.21 -12.77
CA VAL A 999 -60.99 -74.76 -12.66
C VAL A 999 -60.95 -74.11 -14.03
N ASP A 1000 -60.00 -74.53 -14.85
CA ASP A 1000 -59.52 -73.77 -16.00
C ASP A 1000 -59.96 -74.39 -17.34
N ASP A 1001 -60.48 -75.63 -17.34
CA ASP A 1001 -61.05 -76.31 -18.52
C ASP A 1001 -62.41 -75.70 -18.91
N THR A 1002 -62.35 -74.54 -19.55
CA THR A 1002 -63.52 -73.69 -19.81
C THR A 1002 -64.41 -74.31 -20.87
N ASN A 1003 -63.83 -75.08 -21.80
CA ASN A 1003 -64.58 -75.78 -22.84
C ASN A 1003 -64.92 -77.25 -22.51
N LEU A 1004 -64.52 -77.73 -21.33
CA LEU A 1004 -64.83 -79.04 -20.76
C LEU A 1004 -64.34 -80.22 -21.60
N ASN A 1005 -63.22 -80.07 -22.31
CA ASN A 1005 -62.67 -81.10 -23.19
C ASN A 1005 -61.65 -82.02 -22.46
N GLY A 1006 -61.31 -81.72 -21.21
CA GLY A 1006 -60.37 -82.46 -20.37
C GLY A 1006 -58.90 -82.30 -20.77
N TRP A 1007 -58.58 -81.28 -21.58
CA TRP A 1007 -57.25 -80.97 -22.08
C TRP A 1007 -56.97 -79.46 -22.02
N PRO A 1008 -55.73 -79.05 -21.76
CA PRO A 1008 -55.39 -77.64 -21.70
C PRO A 1008 -55.39 -76.99 -23.08
N ASP A 1009 -56.09 -75.86 -23.23
CA ASP A 1009 -55.99 -74.96 -24.37
C ASP A 1009 -55.14 -73.72 -24.07
N ALA A 1010 -54.63 -73.07 -25.12
CA ALA A 1010 -53.59 -72.02 -25.00
C ALA A 1010 -54.06 -70.78 -24.23
N ASP A 1011 -55.36 -70.48 -24.22
CA ASP A 1011 -56.00 -69.36 -23.54
C ASP A 1011 -56.50 -69.70 -22.12
N GLU A 1012 -56.42 -70.96 -21.70
CA GLU A 1012 -56.88 -71.44 -20.39
C GLU A 1012 -55.77 -71.46 -19.32
N PHE A 1013 -54.54 -71.12 -19.67
CA PHE A 1013 -53.44 -71.07 -18.71
C PHE A 1013 -53.42 -69.76 -17.91
N HIS A 1014 -53.14 -69.87 -16.61
CA HIS A 1014 -52.95 -68.73 -15.72
C HIS A 1014 -51.50 -68.61 -15.24
N ALA A 1015 -50.96 -67.40 -15.25
CA ALA A 1015 -49.62 -67.11 -14.74
C ALA A 1015 -49.60 -67.19 -13.21
N VAL A 1016 -48.69 -67.99 -12.67
CA VAL A 1016 -48.46 -68.12 -11.23
C VAL A 1016 -46.98 -67.83 -10.94
N PRO A 1017 -46.67 -66.84 -10.10
CA PRO A 1017 -45.29 -66.50 -9.79
C PRO A 1017 -44.61 -67.62 -9.01
N MET A 1018 -43.38 -67.93 -9.43
CA MET A 1018 -42.52 -68.89 -8.76
C MET A 1018 -41.66 -68.18 -7.71
N LEU A 1019 -41.40 -68.88 -6.60
CA LEU A 1019 -40.43 -68.42 -5.61
C LEU A 1019 -39.03 -68.52 -6.19
N VAL A 1020 -38.31 -67.40 -6.14
CA VAL A 1020 -36.94 -67.28 -6.63
C VAL A 1020 -35.93 -67.87 -5.63
N PRO A 1021 -34.76 -68.35 -6.08
CA PRO A 1021 -33.70 -68.83 -5.21
C PRO A 1021 -33.21 -67.76 -4.22
N SER A 1022 -32.83 -68.17 -3.01
CA SER A 1022 -32.29 -67.26 -1.98
C SER A 1022 -30.99 -66.54 -2.37
N SER A 1023 -30.27 -67.07 -3.38
CA SER A 1023 -29.11 -66.44 -4.00
C SER A 1023 -29.23 -66.58 -5.51
N GLN A 1024 -29.27 -65.45 -6.22
CA GLN A 1024 -29.31 -65.41 -7.68
C GLN A 1024 -27.92 -65.36 -8.31
N THR A 1025 -26.85 -65.26 -7.52
CA THR A 1025 -25.45 -65.22 -7.99
C THR A 1025 -24.84 -66.61 -8.20
N ALA A 1026 -25.59 -67.68 -7.92
CA ALA A 1026 -25.18 -69.05 -8.19
C ALA A 1026 -25.41 -69.41 -9.68
N LEU A 1027 -24.55 -70.27 -10.24
CA LEU A 1027 -24.70 -70.78 -11.62
C LEU A 1027 -26.05 -71.47 -11.86
N THR A 1028 -26.61 -72.11 -10.82
CA THR A 1028 -27.87 -72.83 -10.89
C THR A 1028 -28.76 -72.45 -9.72
N GLY A 1029 -30.03 -72.20 -9.99
CA GLY A 1029 -31.03 -71.85 -8.99
C GLY A 1029 -32.30 -72.67 -9.12
N VAL A 1030 -32.88 -73.03 -7.98
CA VAL A 1030 -34.14 -73.78 -7.93
C VAL A 1030 -35.30 -72.80 -7.75
N TYR A 1031 -36.10 -72.64 -8.80
CA TYR A 1031 -37.35 -71.89 -8.78
C TYR A 1031 -38.48 -72.82 -8.34
N THR A 1032 -39.27 -72.39 -7.36
CA THR A 1032 -40.29 -73.25 -6.75
C THR A 1032 -41.68 -72.71 -6.99
N LEU A 1033 -42.51 -73.49 -7.66
CA LEU A 1033 -43.96 -73.28 -7.76
C LEU A 1033 -44.65 -74.05 -6.63
N MET A 1034 -45.60 -73.40 -5.97
CA MET A 1034 -46.50 -74.05 -5.02
C MET A 1034 -47.94 -73.83 -5.47
N ILE A 1035 -48.70 -74.92 -5.60
CA ILE A 1035 -50.12 -74.85 -5.96
C ILE A 1035 -50.95 -75.75 -5.03
N ASP A 1036 -52.18 -75.35 -4.75
CA ASP A 1036 -53.18 -76.23 -4.11
C ASP A 1036 -53.93 -77.00 -5.20
N ASP A 1037 -53.88 -78.32 -5.14
CA ASP A 1037 -54.64 -79.22 -6.02
C ASP A 1037 -55.64 -80.13 -5.29
N THR A 1038 -55.96 -79.85 -4.02
CA THR A 1038 -56.90 -80.65 -3.21
C THR A 1038 -58.32 -80.68 -3.72
N ALA A 1039 -58.75 -79.65 -4.45
CA ALA A 1039 -60.07 -79.57 -5.06
C ALA A 1039 -60.22 -80.50 -6.27
N GLY A 1040 -59.11 -81.04 -6.81
CA GLY A 1040 -59.11 -82.00 -7.90
C GLY A 1040 -59.55 -83.40 -7.44
N SER A 1041 -60.48 -84.00 -8.18
CA SER A 1041 -60.87 -85.40 -8.04
C SER A 1041 -59.83 -86.35 -8.65
N LEU A 1042 -59.76 -87.59 -8.15
CA LEU A 1042 -58.90 -88.64 -8.70
C LEU A 1042 -59.10 -88.81 -10.21
N GLY A 1043 -58.04 -88.59 -10.99
CA GLY A 1043 -58.04 -88.69 -12.45
C GLY A 1043 -58.07 -87.35 -13.20
N GLN A 1044 -58.29 -86.23 -12.51
CA GLN A 1044 -58.18 -84.90 -13.09
C GLN A 1044 -56.71 -84.46 -13.24
N LYS A 1045 -56.45 -83.63 -14.26
CA LYS A 1045 -55.11 -83.25 -14.71
C LYS A 1045 -54.75 -81.83 -14.28
N VAL A 1046 -53.45 -81.62 -14.11
CA VAL A 1046 -52.83 -80.29 -14.00
C VAL A 1046 -51.73 -80.21 -15.05
N ALA A 1047 -51.69 -79.13 -15.82
CA ALA A 1047 -50.64 -78.84 -16.79
C ALA A 1047 -49.87 -77.60 -16.33
N VAL A 1048 -48.54 -77.66 -16.40
CA VAL A 1048 -47.67 -76.55 -16.03
C VAL A 1048 -46.64 -76.32 -17.13
N LEU A 1049 -46.54 -75.08 -17.59
CA LEU A 1049 -45.59 -74.62 -18.58
C LEU A 1049 -44.80 -73.45 -17.98
N PRO A 1050 -43.47 -73.55 -17.77
CA PRO A 1050 -42.69 -72.40 -17.37
C PRO A 1050 -42.68 -71.35 -18.49
N ARG A 1051 -42.96 -70.08 -18.18
CA ARG A 1051 -42.93 -68.97 -19.15
C ARG A 1051 -42.11 -67.81 -18.59
N ARG A 1052 -41.23 -67.27 -19.44
CA ARG A 1052 -40.30 -66.19 -19.08
C ARG A 1052 -40.96 -64.82 -19.29
N HIS A 1053 -40.61 -63.87 -18.41
CA HIS A 1053 -40.62 -62.43 -18.68
C HIS A 1053 -39.19 -61.92 -18.84
#